data_AF-A0A1W1BLD7-F1
#
_entry.id   AF-A0A1W1BLD7-F1
#
_cell.length_a   1.000
_cell.length_b   1.000
_cell.length_c   1.000
_cell.angle_alpha   90.00
_cell.angle_beta   90.00
_cell.angle_gamma   90.00
#
_symmetry.space_group_name_H-M   'P 1'
#
loop_
_entity.id
_entity.type
_entity.pdbx_description
1 polymer ?
#
loop_
_entity_poly.entity_id
_entity_poly.type
_entity_poly.pdbx_seq_one_letter_code
_entity_poly.pdbx_strand_id
1 'polypeptide(L)'
;MAKEIYEKLGLFYMGRDVDEESMQTTEALTLLKNKNFTTHAAIIGMTGSGKTGLGIGLIEEAAMDNIPSIVIDPKGDMGDLCLTDPTFSAESFTPWVKDEALAKGEEPSVYAKKISQEWKSGIESWGQDAQRVERFASVPKTIYTPGSSAGVSINILASLEAPPSEVMDDSDTLASFLKSTVSSLLSLIGIEADPINSKEYIILAQIILEGWSDGKNISIEELIGSIINPPFKKVGVLPLDSYYPQAERFKFATKFNAVIASPSFSSWLEGENLDIQKLLYDEDGKAKIAIFSIAHLSDNERMFFVTLLLNKYIAWMRHQSGTTSLKTILYMDEIYGFFPPTKNPPSKEPMLLLLKQARAYGVGVVLSTQNPVDLDYKGLSNIGTWFIGRLQTSQDIDRIIDGLDGKVGSNFDRAQIKKILSSMPKRTFLLKSAHLDDIRLFATRWVMSYLKGPLKKSDISALMAKQKGEASEDIPIEPASSNDEEYESYNTLNNSITQYYEIDSRGENRYTPTIAAKVEVSFFNQTRGIDEKEIQMIEVALESSHKDIDWSSAERLERDFSRLPTQKPSEAKLKRLPDFIHQDRGLRETKKSLEDWLYQEKRLVLFRCKSPKLESKPYETLGDFKVRLQDILNEKKDIEIDKLKERYGKKEQTLQDRLNRALERVEKEESDVNSKTTDTMISAGMAVIGALFGSKSTAKIGTTLSKGSRILKERGDVDRANKRVQEIQEKLDDLADELDEKVDQLEEKYDIDSCDIDDFSIKPRRSDIVVDEVALVWRVE
;
A
#
# COMPACT_ATOMS: atom_id res chain seq x y z
N MET A 1 -9.19 0.93 24.64
CA MET A 1 -10.55 1.38 24.25
C MET A 1 -11.25 0.19 23.63
N ALA A 2 -12.51 -0.07 23.93
CA ALA A 2 -13.14 -1.36 23.63
C ALA A 2 -13.50 -1.46 22.13
N LYS A 3 -12.85 -2.38 21.43
CA LYS A 3 -13.27 -2.83 20.10
C LYS A 3 -14.55 -3.66 20.21
N GLU A 4 -15.36 -3.60 19.17
CA GLU A 4 -16.46 -4.56 19.04
C GLU A 4 -15.90 -5.95 18.73
N ILE A 5 -16.60 -7.01 19.15
CA ILE A 5 -16.12 -8.40 18.99
C ILE A 5 -15.79 -8.75 17.52
N TYR A 6 -16.55 -8.21 16.55
CA TYR A 6 -16.30 -8.46 15.13
C TYR A 6 -14.99 -7.83 14.64
N GLU A 7 -14.59 -6.66 15.17
CA GLU A 7 -13.32 -6.01 14.85
C GLU A 7 -12.14 -6.84 15.40
N LYS A 8 -12.25 -7.32 16.64
CA LYS A 8 -11.24 -8.22 17.24
C LYS A 8 -11.07 -9.53 16.44
N LEU A 9 -12.14 -9.98 15.79
CA LEU A 9 -12.18 -11.17 14.95
C LEU A 9 -11.70 -10.94 13.50
N GLY A 10 -11.28 -9.72 13.13
CA GLY A 10 -10.87 -9.36 11.77
C GLY A 10 -12.02 -9.47 10.76
N LEU A 11 -13.22 -9.07 11.16
CA LEU A 11 -14.41 -9.04 10.31
C LEU A 11 -14.72 -7.61 9.90
N PHE A 12 -14.72 -7.36 8.60
CA PHE A 12 -15.13 -6.09 8.02
C PHE A 12 -16.65 -5.92 8.12
N TYR A 13 -17.07 -4.82 8.74
CA TYR A 13 -18.47 -4.42 8.81
C TYR A 13 -18.91 -3.71 7.52
N MET A 14 -19.61 -4.43 6.65
CA MET A 14 -20.01 -3.91 5.34
C MET A 14 -21.37 -3.20 5.36
N GLY A 15 -22.24 -3.53 6.32
CA GLY A 15 -23.62 -3.09 6.32
C GLY A 15 -24.57 -4.05 7.01
N ARG A 16 -25.83 -4.11 6.54
CA ARG A 16 -26.89 -4.95 7.10
C ARG A 16 -27.56 -5.74 6.01
N ASP A 17 -27.91 -6.98 6.32
CA ASP A 17 -28.61 -7.86 5.39
C ASP A 17 -29.98 -7.26 5.05
N VAL A 18 -30.43 -7.49 3.82
CA VAL A 18 -31.70 -6.99 3.27
C VAL A 18 -32.60 -8.17 2.99
N ASP A 19 -33.84 -8.06 3.44
CA ASP A 19 -34.87 -9.05 3.15
C ASP A 19 -35.28 -9.01 1.68
N GLU A 20 -35.26 -10.17 1.01
CA GLU A 20 -35.49 -10.26 -0.45
C GLU A 20 -36.92 -9.88 -0.87
N GLU A 21 -37.91 -10.04 0.00
CA GLU A 21 -39.31 -9.75 -0.33
C GLU A 21 -39.65 -8.28 -0.10
N SER A 22 -39.32 -7.75 1.08
CA SER A 22 -39.63 -6.38 1.48
C SER A 22 -38.62 -5.35 0.98
N MET A 23 -37.41 -5.78 0.60
CA MET A 23 -36.27 -4.92 0.24
C MET A 23 -35.88 -3.94 1.35
N GLN A 24 -36.19 -4.26 2.60
CA GLN A 24 -35.83 -3.48 3.78
C GLN A 24 -34.62 -4.07 4.50
N THR A 25 -33.83 -3.21 5.13
CA THR A 25 -32.71 -3.63 5.97
C THR A 25 -33.21 -4.36 7.20
N THR A 26 -32.61 -5.49 7.49
CA THR A 26 -32.75 -6.22 8.75
C THR A 26 -31.76 -5.67 9.79
N GLU A 27 -31.81 -6.16 11.02
CA GLU A 27 -30.81 -5.87 12.05
C GLU A 27 -29.57 -6.77 11.95
N ALA A 28 -29.57 -7.76 11.06
CA ALA A 28 -28.44 -8.67 10.89
C ALA A 28 -27.29 -7.95 10.17
N LEU A 29 -26.09 -7.97 10.76
CA LEU A 29 -24.92 -7.33 10.18
C LEU A 29 -24.34 -8.17 9.05
N THR A 30 -23.94 -7.52 7.97
CA THR A 30 -23.16 -8.14 6.90
C THR A 30 -21.68 -8.02 7.24
N LEU A 31 -21.12 -9.12 7.75
CA LEU A 31 -19.73 -9.20 8.18
C LEU A 31 -18.92 -10.10 7.24
N LEU A 32 -17.75 -9.64 6.81
CA LEU A 32 -16.85 -10.40 5.93
C LEU A 32 -15.47 -10.53 6.56
N LYS A 33 -14.92 -11.75 6.61
CA LYS A 33 -13.57 -11.93 7.13
C LYS A 33 -12.55 -11.25 6.23
N ASN A 34 -11.67 -10.43 6.81
CA ASN A 34 -10.64 -9.69 6.08
C ASN A 34 -9.78 -10.60 5.18
N LYS A 35 -9.37 -11.78 5.66
CA LYS A 35 -8.59 -12.77 4.89
C LYS A 35 -9.28 -13.22 3.60
N ASN A 36 -10.60 -13.12 3.48
CA ASN A 36 -11.33 -13.50 2.26
C ASN A 36 -10.97 -12.57 1.09
N PHE A 37 -10.53 -11.34 1.36
CA PHE A 37 -10.08 -10.39 0.34
C PHE A 37 -8.71 -10.72 -0.26
N THR A 38 -7.97 -11.69 0.30
CA THR A 38 -6.80 -12.29 -0.39
C THR A 38 -7.18 -12.96 -1.71
N THR A 39 -8.47 -13.33 -1.86
CA THR A 39 -9.02 -13.83 -3.14
C THR A 39 -9.59 -12.74 -4.04
N HIS A 40 -9.25 -11.48 -3.76
CA HIS A 40 -9.69 -10.31 -4.52
C HIS A 40 -11.21 -10.05 -4.43
N ALA A 41 -11.62 -8.84 -4.79
CA ALA A 41 -13.02 -8.47 -4.88
C ALA A 41 -13.33 -7.62 -6.11
N ALA A 42 -14.56 -7.72 -6.61
CA ALA A 42 -15.10 -6.86 -7.66
C ALA A 42 -16.34 -6.11 -7.15
N ILE A 43 -16.42 -4.82 -7.44
CA ILE A 43 -17.58 -3.97 -7.17
C ILE A 43 -18.14 -3.49 -8.50
N ILE A 44 -19.36 -3.92 -8.83
CA ILE A 44 -19.99 -3.67 -10.12
C ILE A 44 -21.35 -3.01 -9.91
N GLY A 45 -21.69 -2.04 -10.75
CA GLY A 45 -22.97 -1.34 -10.67
C GLY A 45 -22.96 0.00 -11.40
N MET A 46 -24.12 0.49 -11.81
CA MET A 46 -24.22 1.75 -12.54
C MET A 46 -23.80 2.98 -11.71
N THR A 47 -23.68 4.15 -12.32
CA THR A 47 -23.50 5.42 -11.61
C THR A 47 -24.62 5.64 -10.57
N GLY A 48 -24.27 6.04 -9.35
CA GLY A 48 -25.24 6.27 -8.26
C GLY A 48 -25.79 5.01 -7.58
N SER A 49 -25.28 3.82 -7.91
CA SER A 49 -25.62 2.56 -7.21
C SER A 49 -25.01 2.45 -5.80
N GLY A 50 -23.98 3.26 -5.48
CA GLY A 50 -23.31 3.26 -4.18
C GLY A 50 -21.91 2.62 -4.16
N LYS A 51 -21.34 2.24 -5.32
CA LYS A 51 -20.04 1.55 -5.40
C LYS A 51 -18.91 2.25 -4.66
N THR A 52 -18.74 3.56 -4.88
CA THR A 52 -17.68 4.33 -4.24
C THR A 52 -17.84 4.31 -2.72
N GLY A 53 -19.07 4.45 -2.21
CA GLY A 53 -19.35 4.32 -0.78
C GLY A 53 -19.03 2.91 -0.24
N LEU A 54 -19.33 1.85 -0.99
CA LEU A 54 -18.92 0.48 -0.62
C LEU A 54 -17.40 0.31 -0.60
N GLY A 55 -16.69 0.85 -1.59
CA GLY A 55 -15.23 0.83 -1.67
C GLY A 55 -14.57 1.60 -0.51
N ILE A 56 -15.07 2.79 -0.21
CA ILE A 56 -14.66 3.60 0.94
C ILE A 56 -14.91 2.83 2.25
N GLY A 57 -16.10 2.26 2.43
CA GLY A 57 -16.42 1.46 3.62
C GLY A 57 -15.48 0.26 3.79
N LEU A 58 -15.11 -0.42 2.71
CA LEU A 58 -14.13 -1.52 2.74
C LEU A 58 -12.74 -1.04 3.19
N ILE A 59 -12.26 0.10 2.65
CA ILE A 59 -10.96 0.66 3.01
C ILE A 59 -10.94 1.17 4.45
N GLU A 60 -12.05 1.74 4.93
CA GLU A 60 -12.22 2.13 6.33
C GLU A 60 -12.05 0.95 7.29
N GLU A 61 -12.69 -0.19 6.99
CA GLU A 61 -12.55 -1.41 7.81
C GLU A 61 -11.11 -1.95 7.78
N ALA A 62 -10.49 -2.00 6.59
CA ALA A 62 -9.10 -2.43 6.45
C ALA A 62 -8.15 -1.56 7.27
N ALA A 63 -8.29 -0.25 7.18
CA ALA A 63 -7.46 0.71 7.89
C ALA A 63 -7.58 0.58 9.42
N MET A 64 -8.79 0.37 9.94
CA MET A 64 -9.01 0.12 11.39
C MET A 64 -8.40 -1.21 11.87
N ASP A 65 -8.29 -2.20 10.98
CA ASP A 65 -7.61 -3.48 11.22
C ASP A 65 -6.08 -3.38 11.05
N ASN A 66 -5.51 -2.18 10.88
CA ASN A 66 -4.11 -1.92 10.55
C ASN A 66 -3.67 -2.62 9.25
N ILE A 67 -4.56 -2.68 8.26
CA ILE A 67 -4.30 -3.20 6.91
C ILE A 67 -4.22 -2.00 5.96
N PRO A 68 -3.03 -1.65 5.44
CA PRO A 68 -2.87 -0.49 4.58
C PRO A 68 -3.52 -0.66 3.21
N SER A 69 -3.72 0.47 2.53
CA SER A 69 -4.33 0.49 1.21
C SER A 69 -3.63 1.46 0.26
N ILE A 70 -3.36 1.00 -0.95
CA ILE A 70 -3.07 1.86 -2.10
C ILE A 70 -4.34 1.97 -2.94
N VAL A 71 -4.78 3.20 -3.19
CA VAL A 71 -6.05 3.53 -3.85
C VAL A 71 -5.75 4.29 -5.14
N ILE A 72 -6.13 3.72 -6.29
CA ILE A 72 -6.02 4.37 -7.60
C ILE A 72 -7.36 5.02 -7.93
N ASP A 73 -7.36 6.34 -8.08
CA ASP A 73 -8.58 7.15 -8.23
C ASP A 73 -8.57 7.98 -9.52
N PRO A 74 -9.11 7.44 -10.63
CA PRO A 74 -9.26 8.16 -11.88
C PRO A 74 -10.43 9.15 -11.91
N LYS A 75 -11.33 9.14 -10.92
CA LYS A 75 -12.54 9.98 -10.89
C LYS A 75 -12.46 11.14 -9.90
N GLY A 76 -11.61 11.02 -8.88
CA GLY A 76 -11.37 12.04 -7.85
C GLY A 76 -12.27 11.90 -6.61
N ASP A 77 -13.08 10.85 -6.51
CA ASP A 77 -14.02 10.63 -5.41
C ASP A 77 -13.36 10.00 -4.17
N MET A 78 -12.27 9.24 -4.34
CA MET A 78 -11.66 8.49 -3.23
C MET A 78 -10.91 9.39 -2.25
N GLY A 79 -10.60 10.63 -2.65
CA GLY A 79 -10.07 11.66 -1.75
C GLY A 79 -11.00 11.98 -0.57
N ASP A 80 -12.30 11.63 -0.67
CA ASP A 80 -13.26 11.76 0.43
C ASP A 80 -12.86 10.96 1.67
N LEU A 81 -12.00 9.93 1.56
CA LEU A 81 -11.42 9.22 2.71
C LEU A 81 -10.69 10.15 3.70
N CYS A 82 -10.22 11.31 3.24
CA CYS A 82 -9.59 12.34 4.06
C CYS A 82 -10.60 13.25 4.80
N LEU A 83 -11.89 13.17 4.48
CA LEU A 83 -12.95 14.00 5.05
C LEU A 83 -13.63 13.29 6.24
N THR A 84 -12.91 13.17 7.34
CA THR A 84 -13.44 12.59 8.60
C THR A 84 -13.17 13.53 9.77
N ASP A 85 -14.18 13.75 10.60
CA ASP A 85 -14.08 14.51 11.85
C ASP A 85 -14.86 13.82 12.98
N PRO A 86 -14.18 13.24 13.99
CA PRO A 86 -14.84 12.55 15.10
C PRO A 86 -15.63 13.49 16.03
N THR A 87 -15.41 14.80 15.96
CA THR A 87 -16.17 15.78 16.74
C THR A 87 -17.52 16.11 16.13
N PHE A 88 -17.75 15.73 14.87
CA PHE A 88 -18.93 16.08 14.08
C PHE A 88 -19.19 17.60 14.04
N SER A 89 -18.14 18.43 14.11
CA SER A 89 -18.29 19.89 14.18
C SER A 89 -18.83 20.47 12.88
N ALA A 90 -19.82 21.36 12.93
CA ALA A 90 -20.31 22.04 11.73
C ALA A 90 -19.21 22.90 11.05
N GLU A 91 -18.26 23.41 11.82
CA GLU A 91 -17.18 24.28 11.32
C GLU A 91 -16.24 23.51 10.39
N SER A 92 -15.94 22.24 10.71
CA SER A 92 -15.06 21.42 9.88
C SER A 92 -15.68 21.07 8.52
N PHE A 93 -17.01 20.99 8.44
CA PHE A 93 -17.76 20.73 7.21
C PHE A 93 -17.88 21.96 6.30
N THR A 94 -17.79 23.16 6.86
CA THR A 94 -18.08 24.43 6.16
C THR A 94 -17.27 24.59 4.85
N PRO A 95 -15.96 24.32 4.80
CA PRO A 95 -15.19 24.42 3.55
C PRO A 95 -15.66 23.43 2.48
N TRP A 96 -16.10 22.24 2.88
CA TRP A 96 -16.41 21.12 2.00
C TRP A 96 -17.81 21.20 1.41
N VAL A 97 -18.74 21.86 2.09
CA VAL A 97 -20.14 22.00 1.65
C VAL A 97 -20.45 23.34 0.99
N LYS A 98 -19.51 24.30 1.03
CA LYS A 98 -19.71 25.68 0.59
C LYS A 98 -20.28 25.80 -0.81
N ASP A 99 -19.70 25.08 -1.77
CA ASP A 99 -20.14 25.14 -3.17
C ASP A 99 -21.56 24.59 -3.35
N GLU A 100 -21.90 23.53 -2.63
CA GLU A 100 -23.23 22.93 -2.66
C GLU A 100 -24.28 23.83 -2.00
N ALA A 101 -23.93 24.45 -0.86
CA ALA A 101 -24.78 25.42 -0.17
C ALA A 101 -25.12 26.61 -1.09
N LEU A 102 -24.09 27.19 -1.73
CA LEU A 102 -24.26 28.30 -2.68
C LEU A 102 -25.12 27.89 -3.88
N ALA A 103 -24.95 26.68 -4.41
CA ALA A 103 -25.79 26.16 -5.50
C ALA A 103 -27.27 25.98 -5.10
N LYS A 104 -27.54 25.69 -3.82
CA LYS A 104 -28.89 25.57 -3.25
C LYS A 104 -29.45 26.91 -2.73
N GLY A 105 -28.68 27.99 -2.79
CA GLY A 105 -29.07 29.30 -2.26
C GLY A 105 -29.14 29.35 -0.73
N GLU A 106 -28.47 28.43 -0.05
CA GLU A 106 -28.38 28.36 1.41
C GLU A 106 -27.06 28.99 1.91
N GLU A 107 -27.07 29.50 3.14
CA GLU A 107 -25.86 30.03 3.77
C GLU A 107 -24.94 28.85 4.18
N PRO A 108 -23.62 28.88 3.84
CA PRO A 108 -22.71 27.76 4.08
C PRO A 108 -22.65 27.24 5.51
N SER A 109 -22.66 28.11 6.53
CA SER A 109 -22.59 27.67 7.93
C SER A 109 -23.87 26.96 8.39
N VAL A 110 -25.04 27.44 7.95
CA VAL A 110 -26.34 26.79 8.22
C VAL A 110 -26.40 25.43 7.54
N TYR A 111 -25.99 25.37 6.27
CA TYR A 111 -25.97 24.13 5.51
C TYR A 111 -24.97 23.12 6.10
N ALA A 112 -23.79 23.57 6.52
CA ALA A 112 -22.79 22.73 7.18
C ALA A 112 -23.31 22.11 8.49
N LYS A 113 -24.04 22.89 9.30
CA LYS A 113 -24.68 22.38 10.53
C LYS A 113 -25.70 21.29 10.23
N LYS A 114 -26.51 21.47 9.19
CA LYS A 114 -27.47 20.46 8.74
C LYS A 114 -26.76 19.18 8.29
N ILE A 115 -25.75 19.29 7.44
CA ILE A 115 -25.00 18.13 6.91
C ILE A 115 -24.24 17.40 8.02
N SER A 116 -23.59 18.10 8.94
CA SER A 116 -22.91 17.47 10.09
C SER A 116 -23.90 16.68 10.97
N GLN A 117 -25.11 17.21 11.21
CA GLN A 117 -26.15 16.52 11.97
C GLN A 117 -26.70 15.30 11.22
N GLU A 118 -26.95 15.41 9.91
CA GLU A 118 -27.38 14.29 9.07
C GLU A 118 -26.32 13.19 9.01
N TRP A 119 -25.05 13.56 8.86
CA TRP A 119 -23.93 12.65 8.82
C TRP A 119 -23.73 11.94 10.17
N LYS A 120 -23.78 12.67 11.30
CA LYS A 120 -23.75 12.09 12.64
C LYS A 120 -24.89 11.10 12.88
N SER A 121 -26.13 11.52 12.61
CA SER A 121 -27.32 10.67 12.79
C SER A 121 -27.25 9.44 11.88
N GLY A 122 -26.72 9.60 10.66
CA GLY A 122 -26.43 8.52 9.73
C GLY A 122 -25.47 7.50 10.33
N ILE A 123 -24.29 7.91 10.78
CA ILE A 123 -23.28 7.03 11.39
C ILE A 123 -23.85 6.30 12.62
N GLU A 124 -24.49 7.04 13.54
CA GLU A 124 -25.07 6.48 14.78
C GLU A 124 -26.18 5.47 14.49
N SER A 125 -27.02 5.69 13.46
CA SER A 125 -28.08 4.76 13.08
C SER A 125 -27.57 3.38 12.64
N TRP A 126 -26.30 3.30 12.22
CA TRP A 126 -25.63 2.05 11.85
C TRP A 126 -24.76 1.47 12.98
N GLY A 127 -24.93 1.94 14.22
CA GLY A 127 -24.22 1.40 15.39
C GLY A 127 -22.74 1.75 15.40
N GLN A 128 -22.36 2.88 14.81
CA GLN A 128 -21.00 3.40 14.83
C GLN A 128 -20.94 4.61 15.77
N ASP A 129 -20.01 4.60 16.71
CA ASP A 129 -19.85 5.67 17.70
C ASP A 129 -18.72 6.63 17.32
N ALA A 130 -18.61 7.74 18.06
CA ALA A 130 -17.56 8.73 17.84
C ALA A 130 -16.15 8.16 18.02
N GLN A 131 -15.97 7.19 18.93
CA GLN A 131 -14.67 6.54 19.17
C GLN A 131 -14.22 5.71 17.96
N ARG A 132 -15.15 5.02 17.29
CA ARG A 132 -14.87 4.32 16.03
C ARG A 132 -14.49 5.27 14.91
N VAL A 133 -15.18 6.41 14.79
CA VAL A 133 -14.80 7.47 13.85
C VAL A 133 -13.42 8.04 14.16
N GLU A 134 -13.08 8.22 15.44
CA GLU A 134 -11.76 8.69 15.87
C GLU A 134 -10.65 7.72 15.51
N ARG A 135 -10.87 6.41 15.72
CA ARG A 135 -9.93 5.36 15.30
C ARG A 135 -9.64 5.44 13.81
N PHE A 136 -10.67 5.51 12.97
CA PHE A 136 -10.46 5.68 11.54
C PHE A 136 -9.78 7.01 11.21
N ALA A 137 -10.21 8.13 11.82
CA ALA A 137 -9.65 9.45 11.58
C ALA A 137 -8.14 9.50 11.86
N SER A 138 -7.67 8.77 12.89
CA SER A 138 -6.26 8.71 13.30
C SER A 138 -5.32 8.04 12.30
N VAL A 139 -5.85 7.21 11.38
CA VAL A 139 -5.03 6.54 10.36
C VAL A 139 -4.41 7.57 9.41
N PRO A 140 -3.10 7.57 9.14
CA PRO A 140 -2.50 8.49 8.18
C PRO A 140 -3.05 8.28 6.77
N LYS A 141 -3.40 9.39 6.11
CA LYS A 141 -3.99 9.41 4.76
C LYS A 141 -3.25 10.46 3.94
N THR A 142 -2.85 10.09 2.73
CA THR A 142 -2.12 10.98 1.83
C THR A 142 -2.67 10.90 0.42
N ILE A 143 -3.01 12.06 -0.15
CA ILE A 143 -3.43 12.19 -1.53
C ILE A 143 -2.20 12.56 -2.36
N TYR A 144 -1.74 11.60 -3.16
CA TYR A 144 -0.69 11.75 -4.13
C TYR A 144 -1.26 12.22 -5.47
N THR A 145 -0.63 13.23 -6.08
CA THR A 145 -1.01 13.74 -7.39
C THR A 145 0.16 13.70 -8.36
N PRO A 146 0.42 12.57 -9.04
CA PRO A 146 1.51 12.50 -10.03
C PRO A 146 1.36 13.60 -11.09
N GLY A 147 2.45 14.31 -11.40
CA GLY A 147 2.45 15.41 -12.37
C GLY A 147 1.75 16.69 -11.94
N SER A 148 1.44 16.83 -10.65
CA SER A 148 0.73 17.99 -10.09
C SER A 148 1.21 18.27 -8.67
N SER A 149 1.28 19.54 -8.30
CA SER A 149 1.59 19.97 -6.92
C SER A 149 0.33 20.19 -6.07
N ALA A 150 -0.85 19.71 -6.53
CA ALA A 150 -2.12 19.86 -5.81
C ALA A 150 -2.19 18.98 -4.56
N GLY A 151 -1.72 17.73 -4.62
CA GLY A 151 -1.47 16.84 -3.47
C GLY A 151 0.03 16.68 -3.23
N VAL A 152 0.43 15.61 -2.55
CA VAL A 152 1.85 15.24 -2.42
C VAL A 152 2.36 14.78 -3.77
N SER A 153 3.48 15.34 -4.22
CA SER A 153 4.12 14.98 -5.49
C SER A 153 4.87 13.66 -5.35
N ILE A 154 4.90 12.88 -6.43
CA ILE A 154 5.58 11.59 -6.47
C ILE A 154 6.61 11.61 -7.60
N ASN A 155 7.85 11.28 -7.25
CA ASN A 155 8.93 11.10 -8.18
C ASN A 155 8.84 9.69 -8.81
N ILE A 156 8.64 9.66 -10.12
CA ILE A 156 8.53 8.42 -10.90
C ILE A 156 9.87 7.96 -11.51
N LEU A 157 10.95 8.74 -11.44
CA LEU A 157 12.23 8.38 -12.10
C LEU A 157 13.04 7.32 -11.37
N ALA A 158 12.77 7.10 -10.08
CA ALA A 158 13.22 5.91 -9.36
C ALA A 158 12.67 4.60 -9.97
N SER A 159 11.89 4.66 -11.06
CA SER A 159 11.30 3.49 -11.72
C SER A 159 12.25 2.64 -12.56
N LEU A 160 13.38 3.18 -13.00
CA LEU A 160 14.36 2.45 -13.82
C LEU A 160 15.44 1.74 -12.99
N GLU A 161 15.20 1.61 -11.69
CA GLU A 161 16.04 0.80 -10.80
C GLU A 161 16.13 -0.64 -11.30
N ALA A 162 17.31 -1.24 -11.12
CA ALA A 162 17.52 -2.65 -11.37
C ALA A 162 16.52 -3.46 -10.52
N PRO A 163 15.80 -4.41 -11.13
CA PRO A 163 14.87 -5.22 -10.37
C PRO A 163 15.67 -6.11 -9.41
N PRO A 164 15.08 -6.52 -8.28
CA PRO A 164 15.79 -7.32 -7.29
C PRO A 164 16.21 -8.69 -7.82
N SER A 165 17.17 -9.33 -7.14
CA SER A 165 17.77 -10.61 -7.55
C SER A 165 16.74 -11.69 -7.88
N GLU A 166 15.65 -11.76 -7.13
CA GLU A 166 14.57 -12.74 -7.31
C GLU A 166 13.84 -12.58 -8.65
N VAL A 167 13.77 -11.35 -9.17
CA VAL A 167 13.24 -11.06 -10.51
C VAL A 167 14.31 -11.30 -11.57
N MET A 168 15.56 -10.94 -11.29
CA MET A 168 16.69 -11.15 -12.20
C MET A 168 16.97 -12.64 -12.47
N ASP A 169 16.78 -13.50 -11.47
CA ASP A 169 17.05 -14.93 -11.53
C ASP A 169 15.95 -15.73 -12.27
N ASP A 170 14.74 -15.17 -12.43
CA ASP A 170 13.62 -15.77 -13.16
C ASP A 170 13.46 -15.12 -14.55
N SER A 171 13.87 -15.84 -15.59
CA SER A 171 13.87 -15.33 -16.97
C SER A 171 12.50 -14.92 -17.48
N ASP A 172 11.43 -15.62 -17.10
CA ASP A 172 10.07 -15.32 -17.57
C ASP A 172 9.54 -14.07 -16.86
N THR A 173 9.81 -13.96 -15.56
CA THR A 173 9.46 -12.77 -14.78
C THR A 173 10.24 -11.55 -15.26
N LEU A 174 11.55 -11.68 -15.46
CA LEU A 174 12.39 -10.61 -15.99
C LEU A 174 11.90 -10.13 -17.36
N ALA A 175 11.57 -11.05 -18.27
CA ALA A 175 11.07 -10.72 -19.59
C ALA A 175 9.73 -9.97 -19.53
N SER A 176 8.80 -10.39 -18.66
CA SER A 176 7.52 -9.70 -18.47
C SER A 176 7.70 -8.31 -17.85
N PHE A 177 8.59 -8.17 -16.85
CA PHE A 177 8.89 -6.89 -16.21
C PHE A 177 9.60 -5.91 -17.16
N LEU A 178 10.59 -6.38 -17.92
CA LEU A 178 11.26 -5.59 -18.96
C LEU A 178 10.26 -5.13 -20.02
N LYS A 179 9.40 -6.04 -20.49
CA LYS A 179 8.37 -5.72 -21.49
C LYS A 179 7.41 -4.66 -21.00
N SER A 180 6.85 -4.82 -19.80
CA SER A 180 5.90 -3.85 -19.26
C SER A 180 6.57 -2.47 -19.03
N THR A 181 7.83 -2.46 -18.59
CA THR A 181 8.63 -1.24 -18.39
C THR A 181 8.86 -0.50 -19.72
N VAL A 182 9.37 -1.20 -20.74
CA VAL A 182 9.65 -0.63 -22.07
C VAL A 182 8.36 -0.15 -22.74
N SER A 183 7.29 -0.96 -22.71
CA SER A 183 6.00 -0.57 -23.27
C SER A 183 5.40 0.66 -22.58
N SER A 184 5.57 0.78 -21.27
CA SER A 184 5.14 1.96 -20.51
C SER A 184 5.90 3.21 -20.98
N LEU A 185 7.23 3.16 -21.03
CA LEU A 185 8.07 4.28 -21.49
C LEU A 185 7.75 4.72 -22.92
N LEU A 186 7.50 3.76 -23.83
CA LEU A 186 7.14 4.09 -25.21
C LEU A 186 5.75 4.72 -25.30
N SER A 187 4.79 4.25 -24.49
CA SER A 187 3.46 4.85 -24.39
C SER A 187 3.52 6.31 -23.92
N LEU A 188 4.47 6.66 -23.04
CA LEU A 188 4.65 8.02 -22.53
C LEU A 188 4.99 9.03 -23.66
N ILE A 189 5.82 8.62 -24.62
CA ILE A 189 6.18 9.44 -25.80
C ILE A 189 5.22 9.22 -26.98
N GLY A 190 4.07 8.56 -26.74
CA GLY A 190 3.03 8.32 -27.74
C GLY A 190 3.39 7.27 -28.80
N ILE A 191 4.25 6.30 -28.48
CA ILE A 191 4.63 5.20 -29.36
C ILE A 191 3.99 3.90 -28.87
N GLU A 192 3.04 3.36 -29.63
CA GLU A 192 2.60 1.97 -29.47
C GLU A 192 3.56 1.06 -30.24
N ALA A 193 4.32 0.25 -29.51
CA ALA A 193 5.37 -0.58 -30.09
C ALA A 193 5.09 -2.07 -29.89
N ASP A 194 5.21 -2.82 -30.98
CA ASP A 194 5.22 -4.28 -30.94
C ASP A 194 6.60 -4.79 -30.48
N PRO A 195 6.67 -5.67 -29.46
CA PRO A 195 7.95 -6.15 -28.91
C PRO A 195 8.89 -6.84 -29.91
N ILE A 196 8.35 -7.37 -31.00
CA ILE A 196 9.11 -8.15 -31.99
C ILE A 196 9.55 -7.28 -33.16
N ASN A 197 8.71 -6.33 -33.57
CA ASN A 197 8.91 -5.59 -34.82
C ASN A 197 9.36 -4.14 -34.63
N SER A 198 9.20 -3.55 -33.43
CA SER A 198 9.60 -2.16 -33.18
C SER A 198 11.09 -2.05 -32.87
N LYS A 199 11.78 -1.22 -33.66
CA LYS A 199 13.18 -0.87 -33.44
C LYS A 199 13.36 -0.12 -32.12
N GLU A 200 12.44 0.78 -31.81
CA GLU A 200 12.40 1.56 -30.58
C GLU A 200 12.30 0.66 -29.36
N TYR A 201 11.42 -0.34 -29.39
CA TYR A 201 11.27 -1.32 -28.32
C TYR A 201 12.56 -2.13 -28.12
N ILE A 202 13.08 -2.74 -29.20
CA ILE A 202 14.23 -3.65 -29.09
C ILE A 202 15.45 -2.93 -28.52
N ILE A 203 15.68 -1.67 -28.93
CA ILE A 203 16.81 -0.86 -28.47
C ILE A 203 16.65 -0.49 -27.00
N LEU A 204 15.49 0.00 -26.59
CA LEU A 204 15.23 0.31 -25.17
C LEU A 204 15.35 -0.93 -24.29
N ALA A 205 14.74 -2.04 -24.69
CA ALA A 205 14.79 -3.29 -23.96
C ALA A 205 16.23 -3.77 -23.74
N GLN A 206 17.07 -3.67 -24.78
CA GLN A 206 18.45 -4.10 -24.69
C GLN A 206 19.31 -3.16 -23.83
N ILE A 207 19.14 -1.84 -23.92
CA ILE A 207 19.82 -0.87 -23.03
C ILE A 207 19.47 -1.14 -21.56
N ILE A 208 18.18 -1.31 -21.29
CA ILE A 208 17.68 -1.53 -19.92
C ILE A 208 18.20 -2.85 -19.36
N LEU A 209 18.08 -3.93 -20.14
CA LEU A 209 18.54 -5.26 -19.73
C LEU A 209 20.04 -5.28 -19.44
N GLU A 210 20.85 -4.59 -20.23
CA GLU A 210 22.31 -4.54 -20.03
C GLU A 210 22.67 -3.78 -18.74
N GLY A 211 22.03 -2.64 -18.47
CA GLY A 211 22.24 -1.94 -17.20
C GLY A 211 21.78 -2.76 -15.99
N TRP A 212 20.63 -3.42 -16.07
CA TRP A 212 20.13 -4.29 -15.00
C TRP A 212 21.01 -5.51 -14.76
N SER A 213 21.56 -6.12 -15.81
CA SER A 213 22.49 -7.26 -15.71
C SER A 213 23.80 -6.88 -14.98
N ASP A 214 24.19 -5.61 -15.06
CA ASP A 214 25.31 -5.03 -14.31
C ASP A 214 24.94 -4.58 -12.89
N GLY A 215 23.69 -4.77 -12.46
CA GLY A 215 23.17 -4.25 -11.18
C GLY A 215 23.07 -2.73 -11.11
N LYS A 216 23.05 -2.05 -12.27
CA LYS A 216 23.02 -0.59 -12.36
C LYS A 216 21.58 -0.10 -12.55
N ASN A 217 21.20 0.86 -11.72
CA ASN A 217 20.03 1.70 -11.97
C ASN A 217 20.34 2.61 -13.16
N ILE A 218 19.36 2.83 -14.04
CA ILE A 218 19.55 3.67 -15.23
C ILE A 218 18.72 4.94 -15.06
N SER A 219 19.32 6.12 -15.08
CA SER A 219 18.54 7.37 -15.08
C SER A 219 17.91 7.63 -16.47
N ILE A 220 16.89 8.48 -16.57
CA ILE A 220 16.37 8.82 -17.91
C ILE A 220 17.40 9.60 -18.75
N GLU A 221 18.22 10.44 -18.12
CA GLU A 221 19.33 11.14 -18.77
C GLU A 221 20.34 10.13 -19.35
N GLU A 222 20.70 9.12 -18.57
CA GLU A 222 21.55 8.01 -19.01
C GLU A 222 20.89 7.19 -20.11
N LEU A 223 19.59 6.94 -20.02
CA LEU A 223 18.81 6.25 -21.05
C LEU A 223 18.83 7.03 -22.37
N ILE A 224 18.59 8.35 -22.34
CA ILE A 224 18.67 9.22 -23.53
C ILE A 224 20.07 9.17 -24.15
N GLY A 225 21.11 9.29 -23.31
CA GLY A 225 22.49 9.16 -23.76
C GLY A 225 22.77 7.81 -24.42
N SER A 226 22.27 6.74 -23.80
CA SER A 226 22.40 5.35 -24.27
C SER A 226 21.58 5.05 -25.53
N ILE A 227 20.47 5.75 -25.76
CA ILE A 227 19.73 5.63 -27.04
C ILE A 227 20.59 6.18 -28.19
N ILE A 228 21.22 7.35 -27.98
CA ILE A 228 22.05 7.99 -29.00
C ILE A 228 23.31 7.14 -29.26
N ASN A 229 23.98 6.74 -28.17
CA ASN A 229 25.20 5.95 -28.18
C ASN A 229 25.03 4.66 -27.34
N PRO A 230 24.41 3.61 -27.89
CA PRO A 230 24.20 2.36 -27.16
C PRO A 230 25.54 1.68 -26.80
N PRO A 231 25.61 1.00 -25.64
CA PRO A 231 26.83 0.29 -25.21
C PRO A 231 27.19 -0.91 -26.10
N PHE A 232 26.27 -1.34 -26.97
CA PHE A 232 26.43 -2.47 -27.89
C PHE A 232 26.56 -2.04 -29.37
N LYS A 233 27.30 -2.83 -30.16
CA LYS A 233 27.56 -2.56 -31.59
C LYS A 233 26.65 -3.30 -32.56
N LYS A 234 25.83 -4.24 -32.07
CA LYS A 234 24.95 -5.10 -32.88
C LYS A 234 23.63 -5.36 -32.16
N VAL A 235 22.57 -5.57 -32.94
CA VAL A 235 21.27 -6.05 -32.47
C VAL A 235 21.00 -7.38 -33.17
N GLY A 236 20.95 -8.46 -32.39
CA GLY A 236 21.01 -9.82 -32.92
C GLY A 236 22.24 -10.01 -33.81
N VAL A 237 22.03 -10.32 -35.09
CA VAL A 237 23.12 -10.54 -36.07
C VAL A 237 23.50 -9.27 -36.85
N LEU A 238 22.70 -8.21 -36.79
CA LEU A 238 22.87 -7.02 -37.62
C LEU A 238 23.73 -5.96 -36.92
N PRO A 239 24.62 -5.26 -37.65
CA PRO A 239 25.28 -4.04 -37.14
C PRO A 239 24.24 -2.99 -36.73
N LEU A 240 24.45 -2.37 -35.57
CA LEU A 240 23.51 -1.42 -34.98
C LEU A 240 23.17 -0.27 -35.95
N ASP A 241 24.18 0.34 -36.59
CA ASP A 241 23.95 1.47 -37.50
C ASP A 241 23.23 1.09 -38.80
N SER A 242 23.26 -0.20 -39.18
CA SER A 242 22.47 -0.71 -40.31
C SER A 242 21.02 -1.00 -39.90
N TYR A 243 20.80 -1.46 -38.68
CA TYR A 243 19.46 -1.77 -38.16
C TYR A 243 18.70 -0.50 -37.76
N TYR A 244 19.33 0.37 -36.97
CA TYR A 244 18.78 1.63 -36.50
C TYR A 244 19.83 2.75 -36.56
N PRO A 245 19.89 3.50 -37.68
CA PRO A 245 20.92 4.52 -37.91
C PRO A 245 20.96 5.61 -36.83
N GLN A 246 22.14 6.17 -36.58
CA GLN A 246 22.34 7.20 -35.54
C GLN A 246 21.40 8.41 -35.70
N ALA A 247 21.10 8.84 -36.93
CA ALA A 247 20.16 9.94 -37.17
C ALA A 247 18.72 9.61 -36.75
N GLU A 248 18.29 8.35 -36.89
CA GLU A 248 16.98 7.88 -36.41
C GLU A 248 17.00 7.74 -34.88
N ARG A 249 18.07 7.19 -34.30
CA ARG A 249 18.27 7.12 -32.84
C ARG A 249 18.22 8.50 -32.20
N PHE A 250 18.86 9.50 -32.81
CA PHE A 250 18.83 10.88 -32.32
C PHE A 250 17.40 11.46 -32.35
N LYS A 251 16.63 11.22 -33.42
CA LYS A 251 15.21 11.62 -33.47
C LYS A 251 14.39 10.96 -32.38
N PHE A 252 14.66 9.70 -32.08
CA PHE A 252 14.00 8.95 -31.02
C PHE A 252 14.35 9.50 -29.63
N ALA A 253 15.64 9.69 -29.33
CA ALA A 253 16.11 10.33 -28.10
C ALA A 253 15.52 11.74 -27.91
N THR A 254 15.35 12.50 -29.00
CA THR A 254 14.73 13.84 -28.97
C THR A 254 13.27 13.79 -28.49
N LYS A 255 12.52 12.70 -28.76
CA LYS A 255 11.15 12.56 -28.25
C LYS A 255 11.12 12.42 -26.73
N PHE A 256 12.04 11.63 -26.15
CA PHE A 256 12.19 11.53 -24.70
C PHE A 256 12.63 12.87 -24.10
N ASN A 257 13.62 13.53 -24.69
CA ASN A 257 14.07 14.84 -24.25
C ASN A 257 12.94 15.88 -24.29
N ALA A 258 12.07 15.86 -25.30
CA ALA A 258 10.93 16.76 -25.38
C ALA A 258 9.92 16.54 -24.25
N VAL A 259 9.73 15.30 -23.79
CA VAL A 259 8.88 15.01 -22.62
C VAL A 259 9.53 15.56 -21.35
N ILE A 260 10.82 15.30 -21.10
CA ILE A 260 11.52 15.78 -19.88
C ILE A 260 11.63 17.30 -19.83
N ALA A 261 11.93 17.92 -20.97
CA ALA A 261 12.01 19.37 -21.09
C ALA A 261 10.62 20.04 -21.03
N SER A 262 9.52 19.26 -21.06
CA SER A 262 8.19 19.82 -20.89
C SER A 262 7.98 20.24 -19.44
N PRO A 263 7.50 21.48 -19.17
CA PRO A 263 7.20 21.92 -17.82
C PRO A 263 6.18 21.03 -17.10
N SER A 264 5.31 20.35 -17.86
CA SER A 264 4.34 19.39 -17.34
C SER A 264 4.98 18.11 -16.80
N PHE A 265 6.16 17.71 -17.28
CA PHE A 265 6.85 16.50 -16.82
C PHE A 265 7.85 16.78 -15.70
N SER A 266 8.39 17.99 -15.58
CA SER A 266 9.29 18.36 -14.47
C SER A 266 8.67 18.10 -13.10
N SER A 267 7.36 18.32 -12.95
CA SER A 267 6.60 18.02 -11.73
C SER A 267 6.48 16.53 -11.38
N TRP A 268 6.84 15.64 -12.30
CA TRP A 268 6.92 14.19 -12.08
C TRP A 268 8.29 13.74 -11.56
N LEU A 269 9.27 14.64 -11.56
CA LEU A 269 10.62 14.39 -11.05
C LEU A 269 10.78 14.87 -9.60
N GLU A 270 9.80 15.61 -9.09
CA GLU A 270 9.79 16.22 -7.77
C GLU A 270 8.94 15.40 -6.80
N GLY A 271 9.28 15.45 -5.52
CA GLY A 271 8.52 14.84 -4.44
C GLY A 271 9.05 13.48 -3.98
N GLU A 272 8.19 12.74 -3.28
CA GLU A 272 8.54 11.48 -2.64
C GLU A 272 8.78 10.38 -3.69
N ASN A 273 9.79 9.53 -3.48
CA ASN A 273 10.01 8.39 -4.38
C ASN A 273 8.84 7.39 -4.31
N LEU A 274 8.54 6.73 -5.44
CA LEU A 274 7.53 5.69 -5.52
C LEU A 274 8.00 4.38 -4.84
N ASP A 275 8.09 4.39 -3.51
CA ASP A 275 8.42 3.27 -2.65
C ASP A 275 7.15 2.67 -2.02
N ILE A 276 6.77 1.47 -2.47
CA ILE A 276 5.54 0.80 -2.03
C ILE A 276 5.51 0.53 -0.53
N GLN A 277 6.65 0.23 0.09
CA GLN A 277 6.72 -0.06 1.53
C GLN A 277 6.38 1.19 2.34
N LYS A 278 6.96 2.34 1.98
CA LYS A 278 6.72 3.64 2.65
C LYS A 278 5.34 4.22 2.38
N LEU A 279 4.75 3.90 1.23
CA LEU A 279 3.37 4.27 0.90
C LEU A 279 2.35 3.47 1.73
N LEU A 280 2.67 2.22 2.05
CA LEU A 280 1.80 1.35 2.84
C LEU A 280 1.96 1.57 4.35
N TYR A 281 3.16 1.83 4.84
CA TYR A 281 3.45 1.91 6.28
C TYR A 281 4.21 3.18 6.67
N ASP A 282 4.02 3.65 7.90
CA ASP A 282 4.89 4.67 8.51
C ASP A 282 6.17 4.07 9.09
N GLU A 283 7.04 4.91 9.63
CA GLU A 283 8.32 4.49 10.23
C GLU A 283 8.14 3.57 11.44
N ASP A 284 6.95 3.57 12.04
CA ASP A 284 6.56 2.71 13.16
C ASP A 284 5.88 1.41 12.72
N GLY A 285 5.64 1.23 11.41
CA GLY A 285 4.96 0.08 10.86
C GLY A 285 3.43 0.13 10.95
N LYS A 286 2.83 1.31 11.17
CA LYS A 286 1.37 1.49 11.14
C LYS A 286 0.88 1.70 9.72
N ALA A 287 -0.30 1.17 9.44
CA ALA A 287 -0.94 1.24 8.15
C ALA A 287 -1.27 2.67 7.72
N LYS A 288 -1.06 2.96 6.45
CA LYS A 288 -1.46 4.20 5.77
C LYS A 288 -2.51 3.93 4.69
N ILE A 289 -3.18 5.00 4.28
CA ILE A 289 -3.99 5.04 3.07
C ILE A 289 -3.33 5.99 2.07
N ALA A 290 -2.76 5.45 1.01
CA ALA A 290 -2.17 6.22 -0.08
C ALA A 290 -3.16 6.31 -1.25
N ILE A 291 -3.62 7.52 -1.56
CA ILE A 291 -4.64 7.80 -2.58
C ILE A 291 -3.99 8.48 -3.77
N PHE A 292 -3.87 7.79 -4.89
CA PHE A 292 -3.38 8.33 -6.14
C PHE A 292 -4.53 8.93 -6.95
N SER A 293 -4.72 10.24 -6.81
CA SER A 293 -5.66 11.00 -7.65
C SER A 293 -5.03 11.24 -9.02
N ILE A 294 -5.55 10.57 -10.04
CA ILE A 294 -5.08 10.67 -11.43
C ILE A 294 -6.10 11.30 -12.39
N ALA A 295 -7.16 11.91 -11.84
CA ALA A 295 -8.24 12.52 -12.62
C ALA A 295 -7.77 13.69 -13.51
N HIS A 296 -6.69 14.38 -13.15
CA HIS A 296 -6.12 15.50 -13.91
C HIS A 296 -5.21 15.09 -15.06
N LEU A 297 -4.83 13.82 -15.14
CA LEU A 297 -3.92 13.29 -16.14
C LEU A 297 -4.65 12.94 -17.45
N SER A 298 -3.94 13.06 -18.57
CA SER A 298 -4.39 12.54 -19.86
C SER A 298 -4.47 11.01 -19.87
N ASP A 299 -5.19 10.41 -20.82
CA ASP A 299 -5.34 8.95 -20.88
C ASP A 299 -3.99 8.21 -21.00
N ASN A 300 -3.04 8.77 -21.75
CA ASN A 300 -1.70 8.18 -21.89
C ASN A 300 -0.89 8.27 -20.59
N GLU A 301 -0.93 9.43 -19.91
CA GLU A 301 -0.26 9.62 -18.62
C GLU A 301 -0.87 8.73 -17.53
N ARG A 302 -2.20 8.59 -17.51
CA ARG A 302 -2.90 7.65 -16.61
C ARG A 302 -2.47 6.22 -16.86
N MET A 303 -2.45 5.78 -18.12
CA MET A 303 -2.03 4.42 -18.48
C MET A 303 -0.58 4.15 -18.07
N PHE A 304 0.31 5.11 -18.35
CA PHE A 304 1.72 5.04 -17.97
C PHE A 304 1.88 4.90 -16.45
N PHE A 305 1.28 5.81 -15.68
CA PHE A 305 1.40 5.83 -14.23
C PHE A 305 0.84 4.56 -13.58
N VAL A 306 -0.36 4.13 -13.98
CA VAL A 306 -0.98 2.91 -13.45
C VAL A 306 -0.12 1.70 -13.76
N THR A 307 0.40 1.57 -14.98
CA THR A 307 1.29 0.44 -15.34
C THR A 307 2.55 0.42 -14.48
N LEU A 308 3.17 1.58 -14.30
CA LEU A 308 4.35 1.73 -13.44
C LEU A 308 4.06 1.34 -11.98
N LEU A 309 2.98 1.88 -11.41
CA LEU A 309 2.56 1.60 -10.03
C LEU A 309 2.32 0.10 -9.83
N LEU A 310 1.60 -0.55 -10.74
CA LEU A 310 1.34 -2.00 -10.65
C LEU A 310 2.63 -2.81 -10.70
N ASN A 311 3.58 -2.45 -11.56
CA ASN A 311 4.88 -3.13 -11.65
C ASN A 311 5.69 -2.99 -10.35
N LYS A 312 5.80 -1.77 -9.80
CA LYS A 312 6.48 -1.55 -8.51
C LYS A 312 5.78 -2.31 -7.37
N TYR A 313 4.46 -2.36 -7.38
CA TYR A 313 3.67 -3.13 -6.42
C TYR A 313 3.92 -4.63 -6.52
N ILE A 314 4.04 -5.18 -7.75
CA ILE A 314 4.41 -6.59 -7.99
C ILE A 314 5.83 -6.87 -7.50
N ALA A 315 6.78 -5.99 -7.80
CA ALA A 315 8.16 -6.13 -7.34
C ALA A 315 8.20 -6.18 -5.81
N TRP A 316 7.58 -5.21 -5.13
CA TRP A 316 7.45 -5.20 -3.68
C TRP A 316 6.78 -6.47 -3.13
N MET A 317 5.66 -6.91 -3.72
CA MET A 317 4.91 -8.10 -3.32
C MET A 317 5.79 -9.35 -3.32
N ARG A 318 6.68 -9.52 -4.31
CA ARG A 318 7.55 -10.70 -4.41
C ARG A 318 8.62 -10.78 -3.32
N HIS A 319 8.93 -9.68 -2.63
CA HIS A 319 9.83 -9.67 -1.46
C HIS A 319 9.14 -10.10 -0.18
N GLN A 320 7.80 -10.10 -0.19
CA GLN A 320 7.01 -10.45 0.98
C GLN A 320 7.04 -11.95 1.22
N SER A 321 7.03 -12.34 2.49
CA SER A 321 6.80 -13.73 2.84
C SER A 321 5.37 -14.15 2.46
N GLY A 322 5.23 -15.37 1.95
CA GLY A 322 3.92 -15.95 1.72
C GLY A 322 3.11 -16.02 3.01
N THR A 323 1.80 -15.76 2.92
CA THR A 323 0.89 -15.79 4.08
C THR A 323 -0.54 -16.07 3.63
N THR A 324 -1.37 -16.47 4.58
CA THR A 324 -2.83 -16.64 4.39
C THR A 324 -3.66 -15.48 4.93
N SER A 325 -3.06 -14.58 5.69
CA SER A 325 -3.69 -13.36 6.21
C SER A 325 -3.65 -12.23 5.19
N LEU A 326 -4.57 -11.27 5.31
CA LEU A 326 -4.56 -10.08 4.45
C LEU A 326 -3.55 -9.07 4.99
N LYS A 327 -2.55 -8.72 4.16
CA LYS A 327 -1.50 -7.74 4.49
C LYS A 327 -1.82 -6.35 3.97
N THR A 328 -2.44 -6.23 2.80
CA THR A 328 -2.67 -4.93 2.15
C THR A 328 -3.74 -5.05 1.07
N ILE A 329 -4.37 -3.92 0.75
CA ILE A 329 -5.37 -3.80 -0.31
C ILE A 329 -4.88 -2.84 -1.40
N LEU A 330 -4.81 -3.35 -2.64
CA LEU A 330 -4.76 -2.51 -3.83
C LEU A 330 -6.19 -2.29 -4.33
N TYR A 331 -6.70 -1.07 -4.17
CA TYR A 331 -8.01 -0.68 -4.65
C TYR A 331 -7.89 0.16 -5.93
N MET A 332 -8.70 -0.13 -6.94
CA MET A 332 -8.81 0.70 -8.13
C MET A 332 -10.26 1.06 -8.40
N ASP A 333 -10.59 2.37 -8.33
CA ASP A 333 -11.88 2.83 -8.80
C ASP A 333 -11.88 2.91 -10.33
N GLU A 334 -13.00 2.54 -10.94
CA GLU A 334 -13.20 2.52 -12.40
C GLU A 334 -12.04 1.91 -13.21
N ILE A 335 -12.02 0.57 -13.30
CA ILE A 335 -11.02 -0.17 -14.11
C ILE A 335 -11.21 -0.06 -15.62
N TYR A 336 -12.23 0.65 -16.09
CA TYR A 336 -12.53 0.81 -17.51
C TYR A 336 -11.33 1.40 -18.27
N GLY A 337 -11.02 0.82 -19.44
CA GLY A 337 -9.87 1.20 -20.26
C GLY A 337 -8.55 0.52 -19.87
N PHE A 338 -8.36 0.17 -18.60
CA PHE A 338 -7.16 -0.52 -18.10
C PHE A 338 -7.26 -2.04 -18.20
N PHE A 339 -8.48 -2.58 -18.14
CA PHE A 339 -8.71 -4.04 -18.20
C PHE A 339 -9.79 -4.47 -19.22
N PRO A 340 -9.67 -4.06 -20.51
CA PRO A 340 -10.68 -4.36 -21.53
C PRO A 340 -10.63 -5.84 -21.98
N PRO A 341 -11.74 -6.42 -22.47
CA PRO A 341 -11.81 -7.83 -22.89
C PRO A 341 -11.01 -8.14 -24.16
N THR A 342 -10.98 -7.23 -25.14
CA THR A 342 -10.40 -7.48 -26.47
C THR A 342 -9.04 -6.84 -26.70
N LYS A 343 -8.76 -5.70 -26.05
CA LYS A 343 -7.48 -4.99 -26.14
C LYS A 343 -6.50 -5.49 -25.08
N ASN A 344 -5.21 -5.26 -25.30
CA ASN A 344 -4.14 -5.60 -24.35
C ASN A 344 -3.30 -4.36 -24.00
N PRO A 345 -3.86 -3.38 -23.26
CA PRO A 345 -3.10 -2.22 -22.82
C PRO A 345 -1.97 -2.63 -21.85
N PRO A 346 -0.91 -1.82 -21.69
CA PRO A 346 0.24 -2.15 -20.85
C PRO A 346 -0.10 -2.52 -19.40
N SER A 347 -1.17 -1.95 -18.83
CA SER A 347 -1.63 -2.23 -17.46
C SER A 347 -2.32 -3.59 -17.30
N LYS A 348 -2.77 -4.24 -18.37
CA LYS A 348 -3.57 -5.47 -18.29
C LYS A 348 -2.76 -6.67 -17.81
N GLU A 349 -1.53 -6.84 -18.32
CA GLU A 349 -0.65 -7.94 -17.96
C GLU A 349 -0.24 -7.92 -16.47
N PRO A 350 0.26 -6.81 -15.89
CA PRO A 350 0.56 -6.76 -14.46
C PRO A 350 -0.69 -6.92 -13.60
N MET A 351 -1.85 -6.38 -14.01
CA MET A 351 -3.12 -6.60 -13.30
C MET A 351 -3.51 -8.09 -13.27
N LEU A 352 -3.38 -8.80 -14.40
CA LEU A 352 -3.61 -10.25 -14.46
C LEU A 352 -2.64 -11.03 -13.56
N LEU A 353 -1.39 -10.60 -13.48
CA LEU A 353 -0.38 -11.22 -12.61
C LEU A 353 -0.78 -11.08 -11.15
N LEU A 354 -1.16 -9.87 -10.71
CA LEU A 354 -1.66 -9.62 -9.37
C LEU A 354 -2.88 -10.52 -9.08
N LEU A 355 -3.89 -10.52 -9.94
CA LEU A 355 -5.09 -11.37 -9.75
C LEU A 355 -4.79 -12.89 -9.71
N LYS A 356 -3.65 -13.34 -10.22
CA LYS A 356 -3.26 -14.77 -10.21
C LYS A 356 -2.37 -15.13 -9.01
N GLN A 357 -1.46 -14.24 -8.64
CA GLN A 357 -0.35 -14.57 -7.72
C GLN A 357 -0.46 -13.86 -6.37
N ALA A 358 -1.11 -12.69 -6.30
CA ALA A 358 -1.09 -11.83 -5.13
C ALA A 358 -1.71 -12.47 -3.87
N ARG A 359 -2.68 -13.38 -4.06
CA ARG A 359 -3.25 -14.19 -2.97
C ARG A 359 -2.19 -14.88 -2.10
N ALA A 360 -1.14 -15.43 -2.71
CA ALA A 360 -0.11 -16.18 -1.99
C ALA A 360 0.73 -15.30 -1.04
N TYR A 361 0.75 -13.99 -1.29
CA TYR A 361 1.51 -12.99 -0.54
C TYR A 361 0.63 -12.17 0.40
N GLY A 362 -0.64 -12.57 0.58
CA GLY A 362 -1.59 -11.84 1.42
C GLY A 362 -2.06 -10.50 0.83
N VAL A 363 -1.92 -10.31 -0.48
CA VAL A 363 -2.30 -9.06 -1.17
C VAL A 363 -3.71 -9.20 -1.75
N GLY A 364 -4.61 -8.33 -1.29
CA GLY A 364 -5.96 -8.20 -1.84
C GLY A 364 -6.00 -7.18 -2.98
N VAL A 365 -6.79 -7.48 -4.02
CA VAL A 365 -7.03 -6.55 -5.13
C VAL A 365 -8.53 -6.30 -5.21
N VAL A 366 -8.96 -5.05 -5.14
CA VAL A 366 -10.37 -4.67 -5.19
C VAL A 366 -10.59 -3.77 -6.39
N LEU A 367 -11.41 -4.24 -7.32
CA LEU A 367 -11.64 -3.56 -8.59
C LEU A 367 -13.09 -3.08 -8.69
N SER A 368 -13.28 -1.80 -8.96
CA SER A 368 -14.61 -1.20 -9.17
C SER A 368 -14.83 -0.83 -10.64
N THR A 369 -16.06 -0.98 -11.14
CA THR A 369 -16.44 -0.49 -12.48
C THR A 369 -17.88 -0.02 -12.57
N GLN A 370 -18.12 0.99 -13.41
CA GLN A 370 -19.46 1.39 -13.84
C GLN A 370 -19.89 0.71 -15.12
N ASN A 371 -18.96 0.10 -15.85
CA ASN A 371 -19.13 -0.42 -17.20
C ASN A 371 -18.91 -1.94 -17.21
N PRO A 372 -19.91 -2.75 -16.79
CA PRO A 372 -19.76 -4.20 -16.67
C PRO A 372 -19.56 -4.91 -18.01
N VAL A 373 -20.05 -4.33 -19.12
CA VAL A 373 -19.96 -4.91 -20.46
C VAL A 373 -18.52 -4.99 -20.94
N ASP A 374 -17.70 -4.01 -20.60
CA ASP A 374 -16.33 -3.86 -21.10
C ASP A 374 -15.27 -4.41 -20.14
N LEU A 375 -15.65 -5.42 -19.34
CA LEU A 375 -14.73 -6.17 -18.48
C LEU A 375 -14.29 -7.50 -19.09
N ASP A 376 -13.01 -7.82 -18.90
CA ASP A 376 -12.50 -9.17 -19.16
C ASP A 376 -12.86 -10.14 -18.02
N TYR A 377 -14.08 -10.70 -18.03
CA TYR A 377 -14.54 -11.66 -17.02
C TYR A 377 -13.67 -12.92 -16.92
N LYS A 378 -12.99 -13.32 -18.00
CA LYS A 378 -12.03 -14.44 -17.96
C LYS A 378 -10.80 -14.06 -17.16
N GLY A 379 -10.29 -12.84 -17.35
CA GLY A 379 -9.22 -12.27 -16.55
C GLY A 379 -9.59 -12.12 -15.07
N LEU A 380 -10.85 -11.79 -14.78
CA LEU A 380 -11.39 -11.71 -13.42
C LEU A 380 -11.74 -13.08 -12.82
N SER A 381 -11.33 -14.19 -13.45
CA SER A 381 -11.67 -15.57 -13.02
C SER A 381 -11.32 -15.85 -11.56
N ASN A 382 -10.19 -15.32 -11.09
CA ASN A 382 -9.67 -15.52 -9.74
C ASN A 382 -10.33 -14.68 -8.64
N ILE A 383 -11.24 -13.76 -8.99
CA ILE A 383 -11.98 -12.97 -7.99
C ILE A 383 -12.97 -13.86 -7.23
N GLY A 384 -12.76 -13.94 -5.93
CA GLY A 384 -13.56 -14.73 -4.99
C GLY A 384 -14.79 -14.00 -4.47
N THR A 385 -14.77 -12.67 -4.32
CA THR A 385 -15.89 -11.89 -3.78
C THR A 385 -16.44 -10.88 -4.79
N TRP A 386 -17.75 -10.91 -5.02
CA TRP A 386 -18.44 -10.07 -5.99
C TRP A 386 -19.55 -9.29 -5.29
N PHE A 387 -19.49 -7.97 -5.41
CA PHE A 387 -20.53 -7.04 -4.99
C PHE A 387 -21.21 -6.46 -6.22
N ILE A 388 -22.48 -6.81 -6.44
CA ILE A 388 -23.20 -6.43 -7.64
C ILE A 388 -24.37 -5.55 -7.23
N GLY A 389 -24.21 -4.25 -7.44
CA GLY A 389 -25.25 -3.26 -7.26
C GLY A 389 -26.23 -3.24 -8.43
N ARG A 390 -27.12 -2.25 -8.39
CA ARG A 390 -28.13 -2.05 -9.44
C ARG A 390 -27.51 -1.89 -10.84
N LEU A 391 -28.15 -2.52 -11.84
CA LEU A 391 -27.79 -2.46 -13.26
C LEU A 391 -28.94 -1.96 -14.13
N GLN A 392 -28.60 -1.37 -15.28
CA GLN A 392 -29.53 -0.56 -16.08
C GLN A 392 -30.14 -1.37 -17.22
N THR A 393 -29.31 -2.17 -17.91
CA THR A 393 -29.73 -2.92 -19.09
C THR A 393 -29.76 -4.42 -18.83
N SER A 394 -30.69 -5.12 -19.48
CA SER A 394 -30.75 -6.59 -19.44
C SER A 394 -29.47 -7.25 -19.95
N GLN A 395 -28.78 -6.63 -20.91
CA GLN A 395 -27.52 -7.15 -21.47
C GLN A 395 -26.39 -7.13 -20.43
N ASP A 396 -26.30 -6.08 -19.62
CA ASP A 396 -25.32 -5.99 -18.51
C ASP A 396 -25.54 -7.13 -17.52
N ILE A 397 -26.81 -7.34 -17.15
CA ILE A 397 -27.21 -8.38 -16.21
C ILE A 397 -26.89 -9.76 -16.77
N ASP A 398 -27.26 -10.03 -18.02
CA ASP A 398 -27.02 -11.33 -18.66
C ASP A 398 -25.51 -11.64 -18.75
N ARG A 399 -24.67 -10.65 -19.10
CA ARG A 399 -23.20 -10.83 -19.10
C ARG A 399 -22.63 -11.12 -17.73
N ILE A 400 -23.09 -10.41 -16.69
CA ILE A 400 -22.63 -10.67 -15.31
C ILE A 400 -23.06 -12.07 -14.88
N ILE A 401 -24.32 -12.45 -15.12
CA ILE A 401 -24.81 -13.80 -14.81
C ILE A 401 -23.97 -14.86 -15.52
N ASP A 402 -23.71 -14.72 -16.83
CA ASP A 402 -22.87 -15.66 -17.57
C ASP A 402 -21.41 -15.71 -17.05
N GLY A 403 -20.88 -14.57 -16.58
CA GLY A 403 -19.56 -14.50 -15.92
C GLY A 403 -19.51 -15.15 -14.53
N LEU A 404 -20.67 -15.27 -13.85
CA LEU A 404 -20.82 -15.88 -12.53
C LEU A 404 -21.17 -17.38 -12.60
N ASP A 405 -21.90 -17.81 -13.63
CA ASP A 405 -22.41 -19.18 -13.79
C ASP A 405 -21.30 -20.22 -13.95
N GLY A 406 -20.08 -19.81 -14.34
CA GLY A 406 -18.92 -20.69 -14.40
C GLY A 406 -18.19 -20.91 -13.08
N LYS A 407 -18.59 -20.27 -11.97
CA LYS A 407 -17.67 -20.07 -10.83
C LYS A 407 -18.02 -20.66 -9.47
N VAL A 408 -19.26 -20.99 -9.15
CA VAL A 408 -19.58 -21.62 -7.85
C VAL A 408 -20.89 -22.39 -8.00
N GLY A 409 -20.85 -23.70 -7.73
CA GLY A 409 -21.86 -24.71 -8.09
C GLY A 409 -23.21 -24.65 -7.36
N SER A 410 -23.90 -23.52 -7.40
CA SER A 410 -25.28 -23.41 -6.91
C SER A 410 -26.27 -23.28 -8.07
N ASN A 411 -27.31 -24.12 -8.04
CA ASN A 411 -28.47 -24.03 -8.92
C ASN A 411 -29.29 -22.77 -8.55
N PHE A 412 -28.97 -21.63 -9.15
CA PHE A 412 -29.81 -20.43 -9.00
C PHE A 412 -30.80 -20.30 -10.15
N ASP A 413 -31.98 -19.75 -9.85
CA ASP A 413 -32.88 -19.29 -10.88
C ASP A 413 -32.36 -17.96 -11.46
N ARG A 414 -31.84 -18.01 -12.69
CA ARG A 414 -31.40 -16.83 -13.45
C ARG A 414 -32.48 -15.74 -13.48
N ALA A 415 -33.77 -16.10 -13.50
CA ALA A 415 -34.86 -15.15 -13.53
C ALA A 415 -34.99 -14.38 -12.21
N GLN A 416 -34.77 -15.04 -11.06
CA GLN A 416 -34.81 -14.41 -9.73
C GLN A 416 -33.68 -13.37 -9.59
N ILE A 417 -32.45 -13.71 -9.96
CA ILE A 417 -31.30 -12.78 -9.89
C ILE A 417 -31.54 -11.56 -10.80
N LYS A 418 -32.05 -11.78 -12.02
CA LYS A 418 -32.36 -10.69 -12.94
C LYS A 418 -33.43 -9.74 -12.38
N LYS A 419 -34.44 -10.28 -11.70
CA LYS A 419 -35.45 -9.48 -11.00
C LYS A 419 -34.82 -8.66 -9.87
N ILE A 420 -34.02 -9.29 -9.00
CA ILE A 420 -33.35 -8.60 -7.89
C ILE A 420 -32.45 -7.47 -8.39
N LEU A 421 -31.56 -7.73 -9.36
CA LEU A 421 -30.58 -6.74 -9.86
C LEU A 421 -31.23 -5.54 -10.56
N SER A 422 -32.43 -5.71 -11.12
CA SER A 422 -33.18 -4.63 -11.79
C SER A 422 -34.01 -3.78 -10.82
N SER A 423 -34.56 -4.39 -9.76
CA SER A 423 -35.44 -3.72 -8.79
C SER A 423 -34.73 -3.19 -7.53
N MET A 424 -33.44 -3.50 -7.37
CA MET A 424 -32.70 -3.20 -6.15
C MET A 424 -32.65 -1.70 -5.82
N PRO A 425 -32.85 -1.30 -4.55
CA PRO A 425 -32.63 0.07 -4.08
C PRO A 425 -31.18 0.54 -4.28
N LYS A 426 -30.96 1.85 -4.18
CA LYS A 426 -29.59 2.40 -4.14
C LYS A 426 -28.87 1.89 -2.89
N ARG A 427 -27.53 1.79 -2.95
CA ARG A 427 -26.67 1.35 -1.83
C ARG A 427 -26.97 -0.06 -1.32
N THR A 428 -27.64 -0.85 -2.13
CA THR A 428 -27.87 -2.27 -1.89
C THR A 428 -27.06 -3.06 -2.90
N PHE A 429 -26.54 -4.22 -2.49
CA PHE A 429 -25.66 -5.06 -3.29
C PHE A 429 -26.01 -6.53 -3.10
N LEU A 430 -25.98 -7.25 -4.22
CA LEU A 430 -25.93 -8.71 -4.23
C LEU A 430 -24.48 -9.13 -3.96
N LEU A 431 -24.26 -9.81 -2.84
CA LEU A 431 -23.00 -10.37 -2.41
C LEU A 431 -22.94 -11.84 -2.81
N LYS A 432 -21.98 -12.17 -3.68
CA LYS A 432 -21.61 -13.56 -3.97
C LYS A 432 -20.14 -13.75 -3.65
N SER A 433 -19.83 -14.73 -2.81
CA SER A 433 -18.45 -15.03 -2.44
C SER A 433 -18.17 -16.53 -2.57
N ALA A 434 -16.95 -16.88 -2.96
CA ALA A 434 -16.46 -18.26 -2.91
C ALA A 434 -16.31 -18.78 -1.47
N HIS A 435 -16.35 -17.89 -0.48
CA HIS A 435 -16.25 -18.20 0.95
C HIS A 435 -17.60 -18.23 1.67
N LEU A 436 -18.70 -18.05 0.93
CA LEU A 436 -20.07 -18.11 1.44
C LEU A 436 -20.84 -19.17 0.68
N ASP A 437 -21.63 -19.97 1.39
CA ASP A 437 -22.45 -21.03 0.78
C ASP A 437 -23.66 -20.45 0.03
N ASP A 438 -24.11 -19.25 0.44
CA ASP A 438 -25.30 -18.58 -0.07
C ASP A 438 -24.97 -17.20 -0.67
N ILE A 439 -25.81 -16.77 -1.62
CA ILE A 439 -25.85 -15.37 -2.06
C ILE A 439 -26.58 -14.57 -0.98
N ARG A 440 -26.11 -13.35 -0.70
CA ARG A 440 -26.74 -12.45 0.26
C ARG A 440 -27.09 -11.14 -0.42
N LEU A 441 -28.21 -10.54 -0.01
CA LEU A 441 -28.53 -9.16 -0.32
C LEU A 441 -28.23 -8.32 0.91
N PHE A 442 -27.54 -7.20 0.74
CA PHE A 442 -27.26 -6.31 1.86
C PHE A 442 -27.24 -4.84 1.43
N ALA A 443 -27.53 -3.95 2.37
CA ALA A 443 -27.37 -2.51 2.22
C ALA A 443 -26.10 -2.06 2.93
N THR A 444 -25.34 -1.17 2.29
CA THR A 444 -24.07 -0.69 2.83
C THR A 444 -24.29 0.17 4.06
N ARG A 445 -23.40 0.06 5.06
CA ARG A 445 -23.40 0.98 6.19
C ARG A 445 -23.16 2.43 5.76
N TRP A 446 -23.52 3.35 6.64
CA TRP A 446 -23.08 4.73 6.50
C TRP A 446 -21.56 4.80 6.76
N VAL A 447 -20.81 5.33 5.81
CA VAL A 447 -19.35 5.43 5.91
C VAL A 447 -18.90 6.53 6.88
N MET A 448 -17.74 6.35 7.50
CA MET A 448 -17.13 7.33 8.41
C MET A 448 -16.39 8.45 7.67
N SER A 449 -16.36 8.40 6.35
CA SER A 449 -15.87 9.46 5.48
C SER A 449 -17.05 10.27 4.94
N TYR A 450 -16.95 11.59 4.94
CA TYR A 450 -17.97 12.44 4.33
C TYR A 450 -17.84 12.39 2.81
N LEU A 451 -18.89 11.90 2.15
CA LEU A 451 -18.93 11.72 0.70
C LEU A 451 -19.32 13.03 -0.01
N LYS A 452 -18.34 13.90 -0.25
CA LYS A 452 -18.51 15.15 -1.01
C LYS A 452 -18.67 14.89 -2.51
N GLY A 453 -18.07 13.81 -3.01
CA GLY A 453 -17.89 13.54 -4.43
C GLY A 453 -16.53 14.03 -4.93
N PRO A 454 -16.34 14.25 -6.25
CA PRO A 454 -15.02 14.48 -6.80
C PRO A 454 -14.35 15.74 -6.23
N LEU A 455 -13.16 15.57 -5.65
CA LEU A 455 -12.39 16.67 -5.08
C LEU A 455 -11.73 17.52 -6.17
N LYS A 456 -11.82 18.85 -6.02
CA LYS A 456 -11.11 19.80 -6.88
C LYS A 456 -9.65 19.90 -6.47
N LYS A 457 -8.78 20.39 -7.37
CA LYS A 457 -7.35 20.66 -7.05
C LYS A 457 -7.17 21.55 -5.82
N SER A 458 -8.04 22.54 -5.63
CA SER A 458 -8.03 23.42 -4.44
C SER A 458 -8.38 22.68 -3.16
N ASP A 459 -9.31 21.72 -3.23
CA ASP A 459 -9.71 20.90 -2.08
C ASP A 459 -8.56 19.98 -1.66
N ILE A 460 -7.94 19.30 -2.64
CA ILE A 460 -6.77 18.45 -2.41
C ILE A 460 -5.63 19.26 -1.79
N SER A 461 -5.39 20.48 -2.30
CA SER A 461 -4.34 21.36 -1.78
C SER A 461 -4.60 21.77 -0.33
N ALA A 462 -5.85 22.04 0.03
CA ALA A 462 -6.23 22.38 1.39
C ALA A 462 -6.06 21.18 2.35
N LEU A 463 -6.43 19.97 1.91
CA LEU A 463 -6.28 18.75 2.70
C LEU A 463 -4.81 18.40 2.95
N MET A 464 -3.95 18.54 1.94
CA MET A 464 -2.54 18.12 1.99
C MET A 464 -1.59 19.23 2.46
N ALA A 465 -2.10 20.42 2.82
CA ALA A 465 -1.27 21.58 3.14
C ALA A 465 -0.25 21.32 4.26
N LYS A 466 -0.64 20.58 5.31
CA LYS A 466 0.26 20.22 6.43
C LYS A 466 1.38 19.29 5.97
N GLN A 467 1.04 18.22 5.25
CA GLN A 467 2.00 17.20 4.80
C GLN A 467 3.01 17.74 3.77
N LYS A 468 2.65 18.78 3.00
CA LYS A 468 3.59 19.44 2.08
C LYS A 468 4.64 20.31 2.78
N GLY A 469 4.33 20.86 3.95
CA GLY A 469 5.23 21.77 4.67
C GLY A 469 6.39 21.07 5.36
N GLU A 470 6.28 19.76 5.62
CA GLU A 470 7.30 18.96 6.32
C GLU A 470 8.39 18.41 5.36
N ALA A 471 8.19 18.52 4.04
CA ALA A 471 9.11 17.95 3.03
C ALA A 471 10.22 18.93 2.55
N SER A 472 10.36 20.10 3.19
CA SER A 472 11.35 21.12 2.80
C SER A 472 12.12 21.66 4.00
N GLU A 473 12.99 20.83 4.58
CA GLU A 473 14.15 21.32 5.34
C GLU A 473 15.40 21.11 4.48
N ASP A 474 15.61 22.00 3.52
CA ASP A 474 16.92 22.15 2.88
C ASP A 474 17.89 22.75 3.91
N ILE A 475 18.97 22.02 4.18
CA ILE A 475 20.07 22.46 5.05
C ILE A 475 20.69 23.73 4.44
N PRO A 476 20.75 24.86 5.18
CA PRO A 476 21.41 26.07 4.68
C PRO A 476 22.92 25.82 4.59
N ILE A 477 23.46 25.80 3.36
CA ILE A 477 24.90 25.87 3.15
C ILE A 477 25.33 27.32 3.42
N GLU A 478 26.04 27.54 4.53
CA GLU A 478 26.64 28.84 4.83
C GLU A 478 27.73 29.19 3.79
N PRO A 479 27.79 30.44 3.31
CA PRO A 479 28.89 30.88 2.48
C PRO A 479 30.15 31.12 3.35
N ALA A 480 31.15 30.27 3.18
CA ALA A 480 32.46 30.47 3.80
C ALA A 480 33.16 31.70 3.19
N SER A 481 33.63 32.60 4.05
CA SER A 481 34.40 33.78 3.69
C SER A 481 35.83 33.41 3.27
N SER A 482 36.26 33.82 2.08
CA SER A 482 37.60 33.58 1.55
C SER A 482 38.64 34.58 2.07
N ASN A 483 39.72 34.06 2.64
CA ASN A 483 40.99 34.78 2.82
C ASN A 483 41.96 34.30 1.72
N ASP A 484 42.41 35.21 0.86
CA ASP A 484 43.21 34.94 -0.35
C ASP A 484 44.70 34.58 -0.09
N GLU A 485 45.13 34.33 1.15
CA GLU A 485 46.55 34.10 1.51
C GLU A 485 47.00 32.60 1.52
N GLU A 486 46.11 31.63 1.25
CA GLU A 486 46.40 30.18 1.41
C GLU A 486 46.63 29.36 0.12
N TYR A 487 46.67 29.99 -1.06
CA TYR A 487 46.79 29.29 -2.35
C TYR A 487 48.22 29.28 -2.90
N GLU A 488 48.79 28.09 -3.11
CA GLU A 488 50.10 27.90 -3.73
C GLU A 488 49.97 27.32 -5.16
N SER A 489 50.87 27.71 -6.06
CA SER A 489 50.90 27.19 -7.44
C SER A 489 51.58 25.82 -7.54
N TYR A 490 52.21 25.35 -6.47
CA TYR A 490 52.91 24.07 -6.37
C TYR A 490 52.82 23.49 -4.96
N ASN A 491 52.37 22.24 -4.82
CA ASN A 491 52.56 21.45 -3.60
C ASN A 491 53.59 20.35 -3.91
N THR A 492 54.64 20.22 -3.12
CA THR A 492 55.62 19.12 -3.26
C THR A 492 55.11 17.87 -2.56
N LEU A 493 54.36 17.04 -3.29
CA LEU A 493 53.93 15.72 -2.81
C LEU A 493 54.87 14.62 -3.27
N ASN A 494 54.89 13.53 -2.50
CA ASN A 494 55.52 12.30 -2.93
C ASN A 494 54.74 11.70 -4.13
N ASN A 495 55.47 11.26 -5.16
CA ASN A 495 54.88 10.59 -6.34
C ASN A 495 54.07 9.33 -6.01
N SER A 496 54.22 8.78 -4.80
CA SER A 496 53.43 7.63 -4.34
C SER A 496 52.00 7.98 -3.91
N ILE A 497 51.63 9.25 -3.83
CA ILE A 497 50.27 9.68 -3.46
C ILE A 497 49.47 9.93 -4.75
N THR A 498 48.46 9.10 -4.99
CA THR A 498 47.53 9.27 -6.11
C THR A 498 46.75 10.57 -5.94
N GLN A 499 46.64 11.34 -7.02
CA GLN A 499 45.94 12.62 -7.04
C GLN A 499 44.86 12.62 -8.12
N TYR A 500 43.71 13.16 -7.78
CA TYR A 500 42.57 13.37 -8.66
C TYR A 500 42.15 14.84 -8.66
N TYR A 501 41.66 15.33 -9.79
CA TYR A 501 41.26 16.74 -9.94
C TYR A 501 39.82 16.81 -10.44
N GLU A 502 38.97 17.52 -9.72
CA GLU A 502 37.61 17.81 -10.15
C GLU A 502 37.60 18.73 -11.37
N ILE A 503 36.60 18.58 -12.25
CA ILE A 503 36.51 19.40 -13.46
C ILE A 503 35.83 20.73 -13.12
N ASP A 504 36.62 21.80 -13.15
CA ASP A 504 36.10 23.16 -12.99
C ASP A 504 35.41 23.64 -14.28
N SER A 505 34.09 23.73 -14.23
CA SER A 505 33.26 24.26 -15.32
C SER A 505 33.17 25.79 -15.35
N ARG A 506 33.54 26.48 -14.26
CA ARG A 506 33.50 27.93 -14.11
C ARG A 506 34.82 28.61 -14.51
N GLY A 507 35.92 27.85 -14.49
CA GLY A 507 37.24 28.30 -14.92
C GLY A 507 37.96 29.19 -13.92
N GLU A 508 37.59 29.11 -12.64
CA GLU A 508 38.22 29.83 -11.53
C GLU A 508 39.56 29.19 -11.12
N ASN A 509 39.74 27.90 -11.42
CA ASN A 509 40.93 27.08 -11.20
C ASN A 509 41.43 27.10 -9.75
N ARG A 510 40.54 27.31 -8.77
CA ARG A 510 40.85 27.25 -7.33
C ARG A 510 40.43 25.89 -6.79
N TYR A 511 41.36 25.22 -6.10
CA TYR A 511 41.12 23.87 -5.59
C TYR A 511 41.44 23.74 -4.11
N THR A 512 40.55 23.06 -3.39
CA THR A 512 40.70 22.67 -1.99
C THR A 512 41.01 21.17 -1.88
N PRO A 513 41.89 20.75 -0.94
CA PRO A 513 42.26 19.36 -0.79
C PRO A 513 41.25 18.58 0.05
N THR A 514 40.88 17.38 -0.41
CA THR A 514 40.17 16.37 0.37
C THR A 514 40.91 15.04 0.29
N ILE A 515 40.78 14.20 1.32
CA ILE A 515 41.17 12.78 1.23
C ILE A 515 39.91 11.99 0.94
N ALA A 516 39.89 11.30 -0.20
CA ALA A 516 38.82 10.40 -0.55
C ALA A 516 39.29 8.94 -0.43
N ALA A 517 38.38 8.07 0.00
CA ALA A 517 38.63 6.64 0.12
C ALA A 517 37.45 5.84 -0.43
N LYS A 518 37.77 4.76 -1.15
CA LYS A 518 36.84 3.72 -1.59
C LYS A 518 37.08 2.49 -0.73
N VAL A 519 36.06 2.08 0.01
CA VAL A 519 36.14 1.00 1.00
C VAL A 519 35.03 -0.01 0.82
N GLU A 520 35.37 -1.29 0.93
CA GLU A 520 34.43 -2.40 1.06
C GLU A 520 34.45 -2.88 2.52
N VAL A 521 33.30 -2.85 3.18
CA VAL A 521 33.09 -3.38 4.53
C VAL A 521 32.19 -4.60 4.42
N SER A 522 32.68 -5.75 4.85
CA SER A 522 31.91 -6.99 4.88
C SER A 522 31.41 -7.32 6.28
N PHE A 523 30.19 -7.83 6.38
CA PHE A 523 29.62 -8.37 7.61
C PHE A 523 29.35 -9.85 7.42
N PHE A 524 30.07 -10.69 8.17
CA PHE A 524 29.94 -12.14 8.07
C PHE A 524 29.48 -12.78 9.40
N ASN A 525 28.42 -13.57 9.36
CA ASN A 525 27.97 -14.39 10.47
C ASN A 525 27.35 -15.70 9.98
N GLN A 526 28.11 -16.78 10.04
CA GLN A 526 27.69 -18.10 9.55
C GLN A 526 26.43 -18.64 10.25
N THR A 527 26.30 -18.47 11.57
CA THR A 527 25.13 -18.97 12.32
C THR A 527 23.83 -18.27 11.90
N ARG A 528 23.93 -17.03 11.43
CA ARG A 528 22.79 -16.23 10.95
C ARG A 528 22.65 -16.21 9.42
N GLY A 529 23.56 -16.86 8.69
CA GLY A 529 23.58 -16.83 7.23
C GLY A 529 23.82 -15.44 6.65
N ILE A 530 24.54 -14.57 7.36
CA ILE A 530 24.82 -13.19 6.92
C ILE A 530 26.18 -13.18 6.22
N ASP A 531 26.20 -12.70 4.99
CA ASP A 531 27.40 -12.44 4.17
C ASP A 531 27.15 -11.19 3.32
N GLU A 532 27.18 -10.03 3.98
CA GLU A 532 26.84 -8.75 3.37
C GLU A 532 28.09 -7.95 3.04
N LYS A 533 28.06 -7.24 1.91
CA LYS A 533 29.16 -6.38 1.46
C LYS A 533 28.65 -4.98 1.19
N GLU A 534 29.27 -4.00 1.83
CA GLU A 534 28.94 -2.61 1.66
C GLU A 534 30.13 -1.87 1.06
N ILE A 535 29.95 -1.35 -0.16
CA ILE A 535 30.95 -0.48 -0.79
C ILE A 535 30.55 0.98 -0.52
N GLN A 536 31.45 1.72 0.10
CA GLN A 536 31.26 3.14 0.39
C GLN A 536 32.42 3.96 -0.19
N MET A 537 32.09 5.16 -0.64
CA MET A 537 33.06 6.19 -0.98
C MET A 537 32.85 7.32 0.01
N ILE A 538 33.93 7.71 0.67
CA ILE A 538 33.91 8.76 1.67
C ILE A 538 34.99 9.78 1.35
N GLU A 539 34.78 11.02 1.78
CA GLU A 539 35.82 12.03 1.76
C GLU A 539 35.86 12.86 3.04
N VAL A 540 37.04 13.39 3.35
CA VAL A 540 37.28 14.30 4.47
C VAL A 540 37.98 15.54 3.92
N ALA A 541 37.42 16.71 4.18
CA ALA A 541 38.06 17.98 3.85
C ALA A 541 39.36 18.18 4.67
N LEU A 542 40.40 18.67 4.03
CA LEU A 542 41.67 18.97 4.69
C LEU A 542 41.85 20.48 4.86
N GLU A 543 42.15 20.90 6.09
CA GLU A 543 42.65 22.24 6.38
C GLU A 543 44.15 22.20 6.69
N SER A 544 44.83 23.31 6.41
CA SER A 544 46.26 23.50 6.70
C SER A 544 46.59 23.34 8.20
N SER A 545 45.60 23.55 9.07
CA SER A 545 45.68 23.48 10.54
C SER A 545 45.61 22.05 11.10
N HIS A 546 45.14 21.08 10.31
CA HIS A 546 44.91 19.70 10.76
C HIS A 546 46.22 18.99 11.12
N LYS A 547 46.23 18.27 12.25
CA LYS A 547 47.38 17.49 12.74
C LYS A 547 47.30 16.01 12.37
N ASP A 548 46.09 15.53 12.16
CA ASP A 548 45.70 14.17 11.80
C ASP A 548 44.40 14.22 10.99
N ILE A 549 43.97 13.06 10.49
CA ILE A 549 42.70 12.93 9.77
C ILE A 549 41.58 12.55 10.73
N ASP A 550 40.51 13.34 10.74
CA ASP A 550 39.28 13.03 11.48
C ASP A 550 38.28 12.34 10.56
N TRP A 551 38.21 11.01 10.65
CA TRP A 551 37.22 10.25 9.87
C TRP A 551 35.79 10.39 10.39
N SER A 552 35.57 10.94 11.59
CA SER A 552 34.22 11.19 12.09
C SER A 552 33.50 12.31 11.34
N SER A 553 34.26 13.21 10.70
CA SER A 553 33.74 14.25 9.80
C SER A 553 33.68 13.81 8.34
N ALA A 554 33.79 12.50 8.06
CA ALA A 554 33.78 12.00 6.69
C ALA A 554 32.38 12.12 6.07
N GLU A 555 32.31 12.68 4.87
CA GLU A 555 31.10 12.80 4.06
C GLU A 555 31.02 11.68 3.04
N ARG A 556 29.81 11.22 2.71
CA ARG A 556 29.59 10.16 1.71
C ARG A 556 29.59 10.75 0.31
N LEU A 557 30.37 10.16 -0.58
CA LEU A 557 30.40 10.48 -1.99
C LEU A 557 29.40 9.65 -2.79
N GLU A 558 28.55 10.33 -3.58
CA GLU A 558 27.65 9.68 -4.53
C GLU A 558 28.35 9.24 -5.83
N ARG A 559 29.45 9.92 -6.18
CA ARG A 559 30.18 9.70 -7.43
C ARG A 559 31.54 9.09 -7.18
N ASP A 560 31.93 8.17 -8.07
CA ASP A 560 33.23 7.52 -8.02
C ASP A 560 34.36 8.49 -8.37
N PHE A 561 35.09 8.95 -7.35
CA PHE A 561 36.21 9.88 -7.49
C PHE A 561 37.36 9.29 -8.32
N SER A 562 37.47 7.96 -8.43
CA SER A 562 38.51 7.31 -9.24
C SER A 562 38.36 7.56 -10.75
N ARG A 563 37.20 8.08 -11.19
CA ARG A 563 36.93 8.50 -12.57
C ARG A 563 37.43 9.90 -12.89
N LEU A 564 37.85 10.67 -11.89
CA LEU A 564 38.36 12.01 -12.11
C LEU A 564 39.70 11.99 -12.85
N PRO A 565 40.05 13.06 -13.59
CA PRO A 565 41.38 13.20 -14.17
C PRO A 565 42.49 13.13 -13.11
N THR A 566 43.54 12.37 -13.40
CA THR A 566 44.77 12.34 -12.57
C THR A 566 45.79 13.39 -12.99
N GLN A 567 45.57 14.06 -14.12
CA GLN A 567 46.46 15.11 -14.63
C GLN A 567 46.07 16.47 -14.05
N LYS A 568 47.03 17.13 -13.40
CA LYS A 568 46.85 18.50 -12.87
C LYS A 568 46.47 19.48 -14.00
N PRO A 569 45.40 20.28 -13.85
CA PRO A 569 45.07 21.35 -14.78
C PRO A 569 46.18 22.42 -14.86
N SER A 570 46.40 22.98 -16.06
CA SER A 570 47.54 23.87 -16.34
C SER A 570 47.56 25.18 -15.53
N GLU A 571 46.41 25.65 -15.06
CA GLU A 571 46.26 26.90 -14.28
C GLU A 571 45.79 26.69 -12.83
N ALA A 572 45.82 25.45 -12.33
CA ALA A 572 45.30 25.12 -11.00
C ALA A 572 46.08 25.79 -9.85
N LYS A 573 45.37 26.58 -9.04
CA LYS A 573 45.79 27.12 -7.74
C LYS A 573 45.33 26.17 -6.64
N LEU A 574 46.27 25.57 -5.93
CA LEU A 574 46.00 24.52 -4.94
C LEU A 574 46.15 25.10 -3.54
N LYS A 575 45.15 24.90 -2.69
CA LYS A 575 45.25 25.29 -1.27
C LYS A 575 46.33 24.45 -0.57
N ARG A 576 46.98 25.03 0.45
CA ARG A 576 48.07 24.37 1.18
C ARG A 576 47.59 23.11 1.92
N LEU A 577 48.38 22.05 1.84
CA LEU A 577 48.12 20.80 2.56
C LEU A 577 48.67 20.82 4.00
N PRO A 578 48.03 20.10 4.93
CA PRO A 578 48.58 19.88 6.26
C PRO A 578 49.85 19.01 6.22
N ASP A 579 50.76 19.27 7.18
CA ASP A 579 52.12 18.70 7.18
C ASP A 579 52.16 17.16 7.28
N PHE A 580 51.16 16.53 7.89
CA PHE A 580 51.13 15.07 8.08
C PHE A 580 50.95 14.31 6.74
N ILE A 581 50.23 14.89 5.78
CA ILE A 581 50.04 14.30 4.43
C ILE A 581 51.37 14.25 3.66
N HIS A 582 52.24 15.24 3.87
CA HIS A 582 53.58 15.24 3.26
C HIS A 582 54.48 14.13 3.83
N GLN A 583 54.24 13.73 5.08
CA GLN A 583 55.04 12.71 5.79
C GLN A 583 54.53 11.28 5.52
N ASP A 584 53.23 11.12 5.24
CA ASP A 584 52.59 9.83 5.00
C ASP A 584 52.76 9.31 3.56
N ARG A 585 53.88 8.60 3.35
CA ARG A 585 54.24 8.06 2.03
C ARG A 585 53.20 7.06 1.51
N GLY A 586 52.45 7.50 0.51
CA GLY A 586 51.41 6.69 -0.13
C GLY A 586 50.19 6.48 0.75
N LEU A 587 49.94 7.41 1.68
CA LEU A 587 48.76 7.43 2.55
C LEU A 587 48.58 6.14 3.37
N ARG A 588 49.69 5.55 3.83
CA ARG A 588 49.69 4.27 4.56
C ARG A 588 49.16 4.43 5.98
N GLU A 589 49.58 5.48 6.68
CA GLU A 589 49.10 5.78 8.03
C GLU A 589 47.63 6.21 7.98
N THR A 590 47.28 7.01 6.98
CA THR A 590 45.91 7.44 6.65
C THR A 590 45.00 6.24 6.37
N LYS A 591 45.43 5.29 5.52
CA LYS A 591 44.71 4.05 5.24
C LYS A 591 44.52 3.19 6.50
N LYS A 592 45.56 3.05 7.33
CA LYS A 592 45.46 2.29 8.58
C LYS A 592 44.52 2.95 9.58
N SER A 593 44.58 4.27 9.70
CA SER A 593 43.65 5.08 10.50
C SER A 593 42.21 4.86 10.07
N LEU A 594 41.95 4.82 8.75
CA LEU A 594 40.64 4.53 8.20
C LEU A 594 40.15 3.12 8.54
N GLU A 595 40.99 2.10 8.38
CA GLU A 595 40.66 0.71 8.75
C GLU A 595 40.33 0.59 10.25
N ASP A 596 41.10 1.27 11.11
CA ASP A 596 40.88 1.29 12.55
C ASP A 596 39.57 2.00 12.92
N TRP A 597 39.25 3.13 12.28
CA TRP A 597 37.99 3.86 12.46
C TRP A 597 36.79 3.05 11.99
N LEU A 598 36.83 2.47 10.78
CA LEU A 598 35.76 1.61 10.27
C LEU A 598 35.50 0.40 11.18
N TYR A 599 36.56 -0.23 11.70
CA TYR A 599 36.42 -1.32 12.66
C TYR A 599 35.74 -0.88 13.98
N GLN A 600 36.02 0.34 14.43
CA GLN A 600 35.47 0.88 15.66
C GLN A 600 34.03 1.38 15.50
N GLU A 601 33.70 2.05 14.42
CA GLU A 601 32.39 2.70 14.25
C GLU A 601 31.38 1.83 13.49
N LYS A 602 31.81 1.08 12.46
CA LYS A 602 30.86 0.34 11.61
C LYS A 602 30.23 -0.82 12.36
N ARG A 603 28.90 -0.88 12.29
CA ARG A 603 28.05 -1.90 12.89
C ARG A 603 26.91 -2.20 11.94
N LEU A 604 26.63 -3.47 11.73
CA LEU A 604 25.36 -3.91 11.16
C LEU A 604 24.37 -4.05 12.31
N VAL A 605 23.48 -3.07 12.45
CA VAL A 605 22.41 -3.07 13.46
C VAL A 605 21.31 -4.03 12.99
N LEU A 606 20.84 -4.87 13.90
CA LEU A 606 19.79 -5.85 13.70
C LEU A 606 18.83 -5.83 14.89
N PHE A 607 17.60 -6.29 14.67
CA PHE A 607 16.55 -6.36 15.70
C PHE A 607 16.19 -7.81 16.00
N ARG A 608 15.75 -8.08 17.23
CA ARG A 608 15.28 -9.41 17.64
C ARG A 608 14.05 -9.29 18.53
N CYS A 609 13.06 -10.14 18.28
CA CYS A 609 11.92 -10.38 19.16
C CYS A 609 11.95 -11.82 19.68
N LYS A 610 11.95 -12.01 21.02
CA LYS A 610 12.08 -13.33 21.67
C LYS A 610 10.86 -14.23 21.50
N SER A 611 9.66 -13.66 21.32
CA SER A 611 8.41 -14.36 21.08
C SER A 611 7.63 -13.54 20.06
N PRO A 612 7.59 -13.91 18.77
CA PRO A 612 7.58 -15.27 18.23
C PRO A 612 8.92 -15.88 17.79
N LYS A 613 10.07 -15.35 18.26
CA LYS A 613 11.44 -15.70 17.82
C LYS A 613 11.70 -15.27 16.38
N LEU A 614 11.91 -13.97 16.20
CA LEU A 614 12.22 -13.36 14.90
C LEU A 614 13.46 -12.49 15.02
N GLU A 615 14.32 -12.52 14.01
CA GLU A 615 15.44 -11.58 13.85
C GLU A 615 15.25 -10.78 12.56
N SER A 616 15.77 -9.55 12.54
CA SER A 616 15.72 -8.70 11.37
C SER A 616 16.65 -9.23 10.26
N LYS A 617 16.33 -8.89 9.01
CA LYS A 617 17.25 -9.03 7.89
C LYS A 617 18.32 -7.93 7.98
N PRO A 618 19.50 -8.09 7.34
CA PRO A 618 20.44 -7.00 7.17
C PRO A 618 19.79 -5.78 6.53
N TYR A 619 20.11 -4.59 7.05
CA TYR A 619 19.60 -3.29 6.58
C TYR A 619 18.08 -3.11 6.64
N GLU A 620 17.34 -4.03 7.28
CA GLU A 620 15.91 -3.88 7.55
C GLU A 620 15.70 -2.77 8.59
N THR A 621 14.81 -1.82 8.30
CA THR A 621 14.48 -0.76 9.26
C THR A 621 13.67 -1.32 10.43
N LEU A 622 13.62 -0.59 11.55
CA LEU A 622 12.80 -1.01 12.70
C LEU A 622 11.31 -1.10 12.32
N GLY A 623 10.80 -0.15 11.53
CA GLY A 623 9.43 -0.16 11.02
C GLY A 623 9.15 -1.39 10.17
N ASP A 624 10.01 -1.72 9.22
CA ASP A 624 9.85 -2.91 8.36
C ASP A 624 9.89 -4.21 9.18
N PHE A 625 10.78 -4.27 10.18
CA PHE A 625 10.83 -5.39 11.11
C PHE A 625 9.53 -5.53 11.92
N LYS A 626 8.96 -4.42 12.41
CA LYS A 626 7.67 -4.40 13.10
C LYS A 626 6.53 -4.87 12.18
N VAL A 627 6.48 -4.43 10.93
CA VAL A 627 5.49 -4.89 9.94
C VAL A 627 5.57 -6.41 9.76
N ARG A 628 6.77 -6.94 9.53
CA ARG A 628 6.98 -8.38 9.35
C ARG A 628 6.66 -9.18 10.62
N LEU A 629 6.91 -8.62 11.80
CA LEU A 629 6.52 -9.19 13.08
C LEU A 629 4.99 -9.21 13.22
N GLN A 630 4.31 -8.11 12.91
CA GLN A 630 2.86 -7.98 12.94
C GLN A 630 2.18 -8.99 12.01
N ASP A 631 2.71 -9.21 10.81
CA ASP A 631 2.21 -10.23 9.87
C ASP A 631 2.18 -11.63 10.50
N ILE A 632 3.27 -12.03 11.17
CA ILE A 632 3.39 -13.34 11.83
C ILE A 632 2.42 -13.43 13.01
N LEU A 633 2.25 -12.36 13.78
CA LEU A 633 1.29 -12.32 14.88
C LEU A 633 -0.15 -12.44 14.36
N ASN A 634 -0.49 -11.72 13.30
CA ASN A 634 -1.80 -11.76 12.66
C ASN A 634 -2.12 -13.16 12.10
N GLU A 635 -1.16 -13.81 11.44
CA GLU A 635 -1.35 -15.18 10.94
C GLU A 635 -1.61 -16.19 12.07
N LYS A 636 -0.85 -16.10 13.18
CA LYS A 636 -1.08 -16.95 14.35
C LYS A 636 -2.43 -16.66 15.01
N LYS A 637 -2.79 -15.38 15.12
CA LYS A 637 -4.08 -14.92 15.63
C LYS A 637 -5.23 -15.49 14.79
N ASP A 638 -5.12 -15.40 13.46
CA ASP A 638 -6.12 -15.93 12.52
C ASP A 638 -6.33 -17.44 12.67
N ILE A 639 -5.24 -18.20 12.81
CA ILE A 639 -5.31 -19.66 13.02
C ILE A 639 -5.99 -20.00 14.36
N GLU A 640 -5.68 -19.27 15.43
CA GLU A 640 -6.31 -19.50 16.74
C GLU A 640 -7.77 -19.07 16.75
N ILE A 641 -8.10 -17.95 16.11
CA ILE A 641 -9.48 -17.52 15.87
C ILE A 641 -10.24 -18.60 15.11
N ASP A 642 -9.72 -19.13 14.01
CA ASP A 642 -10.44 -20.15 13.22
C ASP A 642 -10.71 -21.43 14.02
N LYS A 643 -9.76 -21.85 14.89
CA LYS A 643 -9.98 -22.96 15.83
C LYS A 643 -11.05 -22.63 16.87
N LEU A 644 -11.09 -21.39 17.35
CA LEU A 644 -12.10 -20.91 18.28
C LEU A 644 -13.48 -20.93 17.61
N LYS A 645 -13.57 -20.43 16.37
CA LYS A 645 -14.79 -20.45 15.53
C LYS A 645 -15.32 -21.87 15.37
N GLU A 646 -14.49 -22.82 14.98
CA GLU A 646 -14.93 -24.21 14.79
C GLU A 646 -15.46 -24.83 16.09
N ARG A 647 -14.79 -24.57 17.22
CA ARG A 647 -15.17 -25.12 18.52
C ARG A 647 -16.48 -24.52 19.04
N TYR A 648 -16.60 -23.19 19.02
CA TYR A 648 -17.78 -22.50 19.56
C TYR A 648 -18.98 -22.58 18.61
N GLY A 649 -18.76 -22.63 17.29
CA GLY A 649 -19.82 -22.87 16.31
C GLY A 649 -20.51 -24.22 16.50
N LYS A 650 -19.76 -25.30 16.78
CA LYS A 650 -20.34 -26.63 17.11
C LYS A 650 -21.17 -26.60 18.41
N LYS A 651 -20.70 -25.88 19.44
CA LYS A 651 -21.43 -25.69 20.70
C LYS A 651 -22.72 -24.89 20.47
N GLU A 652 -22.63 -23.79 19.72
CA GLU A 652 -23.77 -22.93 19.39
C GLU A 652 -24.83 -23.69 18.61
N GLN A 653 -24.45 -24.39 17.52
CA GLN A 653 -25.39 -25.18 16.73
C GLN A 653 -26.14 -26.20 17.59
N THR A 654 -25.44 -26.85 18.54
CA THR A 654 -26.07 -27.78 19.48
C THR A 654 -27.10 -27.10 20.39
N LEU A 655 -26.85 -25.86 20.82
CA LEU A 655 -27.78 -25.08 21.64
C LEU A 655 -28.93 -24.52 20.82
N GLN A 656 -28.69 -24.06 19.60
CA GLN A 656 -29.72 -23.60 18.65
C GLN A 656 -30.68 -24.74 18.27
N ASP A 657 -30.17 -25.93 17.97
CA ASP A 657 -31.01 -27.11 17.70
C ASP A 657 -31.88 -27.46 18.91
N ARG A 658 -31.36 -27.29 20.13
CA ARG A 658 -32.13 -27.48 21.36
C ARG A 658 -33.17 -26.38 21.57
N LEU A 659 -32.84 -25.15 21.23
CA LEU A 659 -33.73 -23.99 21.31
C LEU A 659 -34.89 -24.16 20.34
N ASN A 660 -34.63 -24.49 19.08
CA ASN A 660 -35.65 -24.73 18.05
C ASN A 660 -36.61 -25.84 18.50
N ARG A 661 -36.09 -26.98 18.99
CA ARG A 661 -36.92 -28.06 19.54
C ARG A 661 -37.70 -27.65 20.80
N ALA A 662 -37.21 -26.69 21.57
CA ALA A 662 -37.91 -26.17 22.74
C ALA A 662 -39.04 -25.22 22.32
N LEU A 663 -38.79 -24.34 21.35
CA LEU A 663 -39.77 -23.44 20.74
C LEU A 663 -40.91 -24.22 20.07
N GLU A 664 -40.60 -25.26 19.28
CA GLU A 664 -41.60 -26.17 18.69
C GLU A 664 -42.51 -26.83 19.74
N ARG A 665 -41.96 -27.15 20.93
CA ARG A 665 -42.77 -27.69 22.04
C ARG A 665 -43.66 -26.62 22.68
N VAL A 666 -43.15 -25.41 22.87
CA VAL A 666 -43.95 -24.29 23.38
C VAL A 666 -45.12 -24.04 22.43
N GLU A 667 -44.87 -23.93 21.13
CA GLU A 667 -45.91 -23.72 20.12
C GLU A 667 -46.96 -24.84 20.14
N LYS A 668 -46.53 -26.09 20.29
CA LYS A 668 -47.44 -27.24 20.42
C LYS A 668 -48.28 -27.16 21.69
N GLU A 669 -47.66 -26.90 22.85
CA GLU A 669 -48.37 -26.81 24.14
C GLU A 669 -49.29 -25.59 24.21
N GLU A 670 -48.95 -24.49 23.54
CA GLU A 670 -49.83 -23.33 23.35
C GLU A 670 -51.02 -23.67 22.44
N SER A 671 -50.81 -24.43 21.37
CA SER A 671 -51.89 -24.86 20.46
C SER A 671 -52.90 -25.83 21.10
N ASP A 672 -52.46 -26.63 22.07
CA ASP A 672 -53.31 -27.53 22.86
C ASP A 672 -54.16 -26.77 23.92
N VAL A 673 -53.81 -25.50 24.20
CA VAL A 673 -54.58 -24.61 25.07
C VAL A 673 -55.52 -23.75 24.22
N ASN A 674 -56.82 -24.03 24.32
CA ASN A 674 -57.90 -23.44 23.51
C ASN A 674 -58.19 -21.93 23.77
N SER A 675 -57.17 -21.12 24.10
CA SER A 675 -57.28 -19.66 24.21
C SER A 675 -56.30 -18.99 23.26
N LYS A 676 -56.84 -18.21 22.34
CA LYS A 676 -56.09 -17.16 21.60
C LYS A 676 -55.51 -16.15 22.59
N THR A 677 -54.37 -16.47 23.19
CA THR A 677 -53.46 -15.51 23.83
C THR A 677 -52.26 -15.31 22.92
N THR A 678 -52.54 -14.91 21.68
CA THR A 678 -51.53 -14.44 20.73
C THR A 678 -51.21 -12.99 21.06
N ASP A 679 -50.21 -12.77 21.92
CA ASP A 679 -49.44 -11.50 21.96
C ASP A 679 -48.12 -11.60 22.72
N THR A 680 -47.54 -12.80 22.86
CA THR A 680 -46.15 -12.95 23.33
C THR A 680 -45.29 -13.41 22.18
N MET A 681 -45.09 -12.50 21.22
CA MET A 681 -44.10 -12.66 20.17
C MET A 681 -42.71 -12.62 20.82
N ILE A 682 -42.20 -13.77 21.27
CA ILE A 682 -40.82 -13.96 21.70
C ILE A 682 -39.94 -13.78 20.47
N SER A 683 -39.63 -12.53 20.18
CA SER A 683 -38.78 -12.09 19.06
C SER A 683 -37.59 -11.30 19.60
N ALA A 684 -36.88 -11.89 20.57
CA ALA A 684 -35.61 -11.36 21.03
C ALA A 684 -34.80 -12.46 21.74
N GLY A 685 -33.68 -12.87 21.17
CA GLY A 685 -32.74 -13.79 21.81
C GLY A 685 -31.61 -14.19 20.88
N MET A 686 -30.37 -13.89 21.29
CA MET A 686 -29.14 -13.81 20.54
C MET A 686 -28.77 -15.02 19.67
N ALA A 687 -28.18 -14.70 18.52
CA ALA A 687 -27.18 -15.54 17.89
C ALA A 687 -25.94 -14.69 17.54
N VAL A 688 -25.30 -14.17 18.59
CA VAL A 688 -24.03 -13.41 18.47
C VAL A 688 -22.99 -14.22 17.69
N ILE A 689 -22.99 -15.55 17.78
CA ILE A 689 -21.96 -16.42 17.22
C ILE A 689 -22.25 -16.76 15.73
N GLY A 690 -23.49 -17.11 15.38
CA GLY A 690 -23.86 -17.47 14.00
C GLY A 690 -23.71 -16.33 12.98
N ALA A 691 -24.03 -15.10 13.37
CA ALA A 691 -23.86 -13.91 12.53
C ALA A 691 -22.38 -13.53 12.32
N LEU A 692 -21.51 -13.78 13.32
CA LEU A 692 -20.06 -13.59 13.22
C LEU A 692 -19.38 -14.65 12.33
N PHE A 693 -20.00 -15.83 12.15
CA PHE A 693 -19.38 -17.01 11.54
C PHE A 693 -20.04 -17.52 10.26
N GLY A 694 -20.91 -16.72 9.64
CA GLY A 694 -21.31 -16.92 8.25
C GLY A 694 -22.44 -17.92 8.02
N SER A 695 -23.10 -18.44 9.06
CA SER A 695 -24.35 -19.19 8.90
C SER A 695 -25.53 -18.22 8.73
N LYS A 696 -26.62 -18.68 8.09
CA LYS A 696 -27.91 -17.97 8.06
C LYS A 696 -28.44 -17.87 9.49
N SER A 697 -28.07 -16.82 10.20
CA SER A 697 -28.58 -16.54 11.54
C SER A 697 -29.07 -15.11 11.63
N THR A 698 -30.36 -14.95 11.93
CA THR A 698 -31.12 -13.70 12.04
C THR A 698 -30.85 -12.97 13.36
N ALA A 699 -29.59 -12.97 13.80
CA ALA A 699 -29.22 -12.42 15.11
C ALA A 699 -29.16 -10.89 15.09
N LYS A 700 -29.91 -10.27 16.01
CA LYS A 700 -29.80 -8.86 16.35
C LYS A 700 -28.63 -8.67 17.32
N ILE A 701 -27.70 -7.76 17.03
CA ILE A 701 -26.78 -7.22 18.05
C ILE A 701 -27.44 -5.97 18.61
N GLY A 702 -27.97 -6.08 19.83
CA GLY A 702 -28.64 -4.99 20.52
C GLY A 702 -28.42 -5.13 22.02
N THR A 703 -27.97 -4.04 22.63
CA THR A 703 -27.76 -3.82 24.07
C THR A 703 -28.76 -4.54 24.96
N THR A 704 -28.24 -5.22 25.98
CA THR A 704 -28.94 -5.74 27.16
C THR A 704 -30.06 -4.81 27.62
N LEU A 705 -31.31 -5.21 27.37
CA LEU A 705 -32.49 -4.58 27.94
C LEU A 705 -32.75 -5.17 29.34
N SER A 706 -32.91 -4.26 30.30
CA SER A 706 -33.09 -4.54 31.72
C SER A 706 -34.22 -5.51 32.01
N LYS A 707 -33.94 -6.44 32.93
CA LYS A 707 -34.88 -7.32 33.65
C LYS A 707 -36.22 -6.64 33.91
N GLY A 708 -37.27 -7.09 33.24
CA GLY A 708 -38.61 -6.59 33.43
C GLY A 708 -39.67 -7.46 32.78
N SER A 709 -39.87 -8.68 33.29
CA SER A 709 -41.10 -9.44 33.02
C SER A 709 -41.70 -9.92 34.32
N ARG A 710 -42.91 -9.42 34.59
CA ARG A 710 -43.84 -9.99 35.56
C ARG A 710 -45.06 -10.39 34.74
N ILE A 711 -45.11 -11.64 34.30
CA ILE A 711 -46.29 -12.22 33.64
C ILE A 711 -46.85 -13.34 34.51
N LEU A 712 -48.19 -13.36 34.54
CA LEU A 712 -49.05 -14.08 35.45
C LEU A 712 -49.00 -15.60 35.27
N LYS A 713 -49.18 -16.27 36.41
CA LYS A 713 -49.43 -17.71 36.54
C LYS A 713 -50.67 -18.13 35.73
N GLU A 714 -50.51 -19.04 34.79
CA GLU A 714 -51.44 -20.15 34.55
C GLU A 714 -50.83 -21.28 33.68
N ARG A 715 -51.11 -22.54 34.08
CA ARG A 715 -50.75 -23.86 33.50
C ARG A 715 -49.26 -24.26 33.53
N GLY A 716 -48.94 -25.16 34.46
CA GLY A 716 -47.57 -25.61 34.77
C GLY A 716 -46.84 -26.41 33.69
N ASP A 717 -47.46 -26.74 32.55
CA ASP A 717 -46.78 -27.38 31.41
C ASP A 717 -46.11 -26.32 30.52
N VAL A 718 -46.88 -25.32 30.06
CA VAL A 718 -46.38 -24.17 29.29
C VAL A 718 -45.30 -23.39 30.07
N ASP A 719 -45.48 -23.23 31.38
CA ASP A 719 -44.49 -22.60 32.27
C ASP A 719 -43.15 -23.38 32.29
N ARG A 720 -43.20 -24.72 32.24
CA ARG A 720 -41.98 -25.56 32.19
C ARG A 720 -41.32 -25.50 30.82
N ALA A 721 -42.10 -25.44 29.74
CA ALA A 721 -41.58 -25.30 28.38
C ALA A 721 -40.89 -23.93 28.18
N ASN A 722 -41.53 -22.84 28.63
CA ASN A 722 -40.97 -21.48 28.61
C ASN A 722 -39.71 -21.36 29.47
N LYS A 723 -39.71 -21.93 30.68
CA LYS A 723 -38.50 -21.97 31.51
C LYS A 723 -37.33 -22.67 30.82
N ARG A 724 -37.60 -23.72 30.03
CA ARG A 724 -36.56 -24.44 29.29
C ARG A 724 -36.01 -23.64 28.11
N VAL A 725 -36.85 -22.86 27.42
CA VAL A 725 -36.40 -21.89 26.40
C VAL A 725 -35.48 -20.86 27.06
N GLN A 726 -35.87 -20.30 28.20
CA GLN A 726 -35.06 -19.33 28.94
C GLN A 726 -33.71 -19.93 29.39
N GLU A 727 -33.69 -21.15 29.94
CA GLU A 727 -32.44 -21.84 30.34
C GLU A 727 -31.50 -22.12 29.15
N ILE A 728 -32.01 -22.30 27.93
CA ILE A 728 -31.20 -22.48 26.74
C ILE A 728 -30.69 -21.13 26.23
N GLN A 729 -31.50 -20.08 26.34
CA GLN A 729 -31.12 -18.71 25.99
C GLN A 729 -29.98 -18.21 26.88
N GLU A 730 -30.10 -18.39 28.21
CA GLU A 730 -29.03 -18.04 29.17
C GLU A 730 -27.73 -18.80 28.87
N LYS A 731 -27.79 -20.05 28.40
CA LYS A 731 -26.59 -20.79 27.95
C LYS A 731 -25.99 -20.26 26.66
N LEU A 732 -26.79 -19.67 25.78
CA LEU A 732 -26.29 -19.01 24.59
C LEU A 732 -25.61 -17.68 24.95
N ASP A 733 -26.16 -16.95 25.94
CA ASP A 733 -25.52 -15.75 26.53
C ASP A 733 -24.16 -16.12 27.13
N ASP A 734 -24.14 -17.08 28.05
CA ASP A 734 -22.90 -17.54 28.71
C ASP A 734 -21.84 -17.99 27.68
N LEU A 735 -22.27 -18.63 26.59
CA LEU A 735 -21.36 -19.07 25.52
C LEU A 735 -20.79 -17.89 24.72
N ALA A 736 -21.59 -16.83 24.51
CA ALA A 736 -21.15 -15.62 23.84
C ALA A 736 -20.17 -14.82 24.70
N ASP A 737 -20.44 -14.69 26.00
CA ASP A 737 -19.53 -14.06 26.96
C ASP A 737 -18.21 -14.83 27.08
N GLU A 738 -18.26 -16.17 27.14
CA GLU A 738 -17.08 -17.03 27.14
C GLU A 738 -16.25 -16.84 25.85
N LEU A 739 -16.91 -16.66 24.70
CA LEU A 739 -16.25 -16.41 23.43
C LEU A 739 -15.57 -15.03 23.42
N ASP A 740 -16.26 -13.97 23.87
CA ASP A 740 -15.71 -12.61 23.89
C ASP A 740 -14.46 -12.54 24.80
N GLU A 741 -14.51 -13.13 26.00
CA GLU A 741 -13.35 -13.22 26.90
C GLU A 741 -12.17 -13.96 26.25
N LYS A 742 -12.45 -15.01 25.48
CA LYS A 742 -11.41 -15.75 24.74
C LYS A 742 -10.83 -14.93 23.59
N VAL A 743 -11.64 -14.13 22.91
CA VAL A 743 -11.19 -13.25 21.83
C VAL A 743 -10.33 -12.12 22.40
N ASP A 744 -10.69 -11.54 23.54
CA ASP A 744 -9.86 -10.54 24.25
C ASP A 744 -8.49 -11.09 24.62
N GLN A 745 -8.46 -12.30 25.17
CA GLN A 745 -7.20 -12.99 25.49
C GLN A 745 -6.32 -13.22 24.25
N LEU A 746 -6.93 -13.44 23.08
CA LEU A 746 -6.19 -13.58 21.82
C LEU A 746 -5.69 -12.24 21.30
N GLU A 747 -6.48 -11.17 21.42
CA GLU A 747 -6.07 -9.84 21.00
C GLU A 747 -4.85 -9.36 21.80
N GLU A 748 -4.89 -9.46 23.13
CA GLU A 748 -3.77 -9.07 24.00
C GLU A 748 -2.52 -9.92 23.74
N LYS A 749 -2.69 -11.24 23.54
CA LYS A 749 -1.58 -12.18 23.28
C LYS A 749 -0.84 -11.90 21.97
N TYR A 750 -1.53 -11.35 20.97
CA TYR A 750 -0.99 -11.12 19.63
C TYR A 750 -0.84 -9.62 19.31
N ASP A 751 -0.86 -8.77 20.33
CA ASP A 751 -0.57 -7.35 20.21
C ASP A 751 0.95 -7.13 19.99
N ILE A 752 1.30 -6.33 18.99
CA ILE A 752 2.71 -5.99 18.72
C ILE A 752 3.31 -5.12 19.82
N ASP A 753 2.50 -4.28 20.48
CA ASP A 753 2.97 -3.42 21.56
C ASP A 753 3.34 -4.23 22.81
N SER A 754 2.91 -5.49 22.89
CA SER A 754 3.32 -6.44 23.93
C SER A 754 4.65 -7.15 23.64
N CYS A 755 5.21 -6.99 22.43
CA CYS A 755 6.44 -7.64 22.01
C CYS A 755 7.68 -6.83 22.37
N ASP A 756 8.56 -7.39 23.20
CA ASP A 756 9.88 -6.81 23.46
C ASP A 756 10.81 -6.98 22.25
N ILE A 757 11.14 -5.86 21.58
CA ILE A 757 12.11 -5.79 20.49
C ILE A 757 13.45 -5.26 21.04
N ASP A 758 14.47 -6.09 21.01
CA ASP A 758 15.84 -5.74 21.40
C ASP A 758 16.68 -5.45 20.14
N ASP A 759 17.50 -4.40 20.14
CA ASP A 759 18.54 -4.21 19.12
C ASP A 759 19.84 -4.94 19.50
N PHE A 760 20.57 -5.39 18.48
CA PHE A 760 21.92 -5.93 18.62
C PHE A 760 22.72 -5.60 17.36
N SER A 761 24.06 -5.71 17.44
CA SER A 761 24.90 -5.41 16.28
C SER A 761 25.95 -6.46 15.98
N ILE A 762 26.29 -6.58 14.71
CA ILE A 762 27.41 -7.37 14.21
C ILE A 762 28.54 -6.40 13.83
N LYS A 763 29.73 -6.65 14.38
CA LYS A 763 30.93 -5.88 14.06
C LYS A 763 31.66 -6.55 12.89
N PRO A 764 32.24 -5.78 11.95
CA PRO A 764 33.15 -6.34 10.96
C PRO A 764 34.43 -6.82 11.67
N ARG A 765 35.09 -7.85 11.14
CA ARG A 765 36.48 -8.18 11.55
C ARG A 765 37.44 -7.26 10.79
N ARG A 766 38.66 -7.11 11.29
CA ARG A 766 39.72 -6.36 10.55
C ARG A 766 39.98 -6.94 9.16
N SER A 767 39.84 -8.26 8.99
CA SER A 767 39.95 -8.92 7.68
C SER A 767 38.80 -8.65 6.73
N ASP A 768 37.68 -8.13 7.25
CA ASP A 768 36.46 -7.87 6.49
C ASP A 768 36.40 -6.42 5.98
N ILE A 769 37.41 -5.60 6.26
CA ILE A 769 37.53 -4.22 5.78
C ILE A 769 38.61 -4.20 4.72
N VAL A 770 38.23 -3.84 3.50
CA VAL A 770 39.13 -3.69 2.37
C VAL A 770 39.10 -2.25 1.91
N VAL A 771 40.21 -1.55 2.06
CA VAL A 771 40.37 -0.22 1.48
C VAL A 771 40.96 -0.38 0.09
N ASP A 772 40.10 -0.27 -0.93
CA ASP A 772 40.46 -0.40 -2.35
C ASP A 772 41.41 0.71 -2.77
N GLU A 773 41.05 1.95 -2.44
CA GLU A 773 41.79 3.13 -2.83
C GLU A 773 41.68 4.25 -1.78
N VAL A 774 42.79 4.93 -1.52
CA VAL A 774 42.85 6.20 -0.79
C VAL A 774 43.67 7.17 -1.63
N ALA A 775 43.10 8.32 -1.91
CA ALA A 775 43.73 9.31 -2.77
C ALA A 775 43.47 10.73 -2.27
N LEU A 776 44.34 11.65 -2.69
CA LEU A 776 44.11 13.08 -2.53
C LEU A 776 43.24 13.56 -3.70
N VAL A 777 42.08 14.15 -3.40
CA VAL A 777 41.17 14.71 -4.39
C VAL A 777 41.16 16.23 -4.24
N TRP A 778 41.40 16.92 -5.35
CA TRP A 778 41.35 18.38 -5.42
C TRP A 778 39.96 18.79 -5.90
N ARG A 779 39.17 19.36 -4.99
CA ARG A 779 37.79 19.84 -5.22
C ARG A 779 37.79 21.30 -5.67
N VAL A 780 36.87 21.67 -6.55
CA VAL A 780 36.73 23.07 -6.98
C VAL A 780 36.06 23.86 -5.84
N GLU A 781 36.59 25.03 -5.52
CA GLU A 781 36.03 25.94 -4.50
C GLU A 781 34.70 26.57 -4.93
#